data_AF-A0A3A8PZ44-F1
#
_entry.id   AF-A0A3A8PZ44-F1
#
_cell.length_a   1.000
_cell.length_b   1.000
_cell.length_c   1.000
_cell.angle_alpha   90.00
_cell.angle_beta   90.00
_cell.angle_gamma   90.00
#
_symmetry.space_group_name_H-M   'P 1'
#
loop_
_entity.id
_entity.type
_entity.pdbx_description
1 polymer ?
#
loop_
_entity_poly.entity_id
_entity_poly.type
_entity_poly.pdbx_seq_one_letter_code
_entity_poly.pdbx_strand_id
1 'polypeptide(L)'
;MESQTSNASITSLRVGSLTHVRVAGVIDETFPLSPASKGLQGLVVVDLGLVERISSFGVRRWIEFAGHPPQGVSGLYVVNAPPVVVDQLNMVEGFAGVARVLSLLAPYTCRFCKEDRLRLVRLVEESKVVEAGGAPPHHCPVCSQPLEFADEPTEFFDFARRQQFNAVDPAVLRYLRAGLPSEPSELSSHLKIVQDDITFITLASTLKGDLNVRRLASGLEGRVAFDCCHVSTVEPEALPRIEQVLEVASQGAQVVLCRVPPPLLSVLAKSTKALPAKLATLWLPCDCRNCGQVTHQRIQTTEYLEVLRAKGTLDRVCPVCGGSARAPALAQFQGLLARTPLTDKPLDDIEALEQRALSQYLFGSTNADPGARGTSPTDVHGGSARLQIIRRLGQGGMAEVFLAKQQGVKGFEKFVVMKKILAQFAENPEFVDMLFAEARANARLTHPNIVQTFDVGVTDGVAYILMEYVRGPDLKRLLTELRRKGMALPLEHALRIVAEVAAGLHYAHAYVDPSGTAHPVVHRDVSPHNVLVSLDGAIKLSDFGIAKVQGEEQTQAGVIKGKISYLSPEAASGRPLDWRNDVFALGVVLFELLTGQLPFRRDHDAATLAAIVREPAPVPSQLKPHIPQDVSDLILRALVKDPARRTPSAAAMREEIEAVIAHHRLSSSPASVAQFFKEALGDRLSEYAPSSIAGSGTGSNPRSLMPGTGSHPRAPGTGSGSDMRAPSDLSRPPVRGGSGSMPRMEPPPVASSPEAAERGTEVVSVTDPSRPPMAPPVAMPPAAPPVAAPRPSRPAAPPPVSPLPAPTAVRPAASANVPTRVGPPPPAPARPSVAVPSVAPLTAA
;
A
#
# COMPACT_ATOMS: atom_id res chain seq x y z
N MET A 1 -11.90 27.97 20.03
CA MET A 1 -10.69 27.13 20.16
C MET A 1 -11.11 25.74 19.76
N GLU A 2 -10.71 25.30 18.58
CA GLU A 2 -11.01 23.93 18.11
C GLU A 2 -10.11 22.95 18.85
N SER A 3 -10.68 21.84 19.30
CA SER A 3 -9.90 20.76 19.92
C SER A 3 -9.20 19.97 18.84
N GLN A 4 -7.93 20.27 18.58
CA GLN A 4 -7.10 19.50 17.67
C GLN A 4 -7.05 18.04 18.13
N THR A 5 -7.67 17.15 17.36
CA THR A 5 -7.59 15.70 17.55
C THR A 5 -6.20 15.23 17.16
N SER A 6 -5.54 14.49 18.05
CA SER A 6 -4.19 13.96 17.82
C SER A 6 -4.19 12.92 16.69
N ASN A 7 -3.24 13.04 15.77
CA ASN A 7 -3.00 12.04 14.72
C ASN A 7 -2.24 10.79 15.22
N ALA A 8 -1.74 10.83 16.47
CA ALA A 8 -1.31 9.65 17.20
C ALA A 8 -2.39 9.21 18.19
N SER A 9 -2.82 7.96 18.13
CA SER A 9 -3.59 7.33 19.20
C SER A 9 -2.65 6.68 20.22
N ILE A 10 -2.97 6.82 21.50
CA ILE A 10 -2.16 6.33 22.61
C ILE A 10 -3.04 5.61 23.61
N THR A 11 -2.64 4.39 23.96
CA THR A 11 -3.30 3.57 24.98
C THR A 11 -2.26 3.09 25.96
N SER A 12 -2.59 3.02 27.26
CA SER A 12 -1.66 2.58 28.31
C SER A 12 -2.24 1.45 29.15
N LEU A 13 -1.39 0.51 29.54
CA LEU A 13 -1.70 -0.63 30.40
C LEU A 13 -0.68 -0.69 31.53
N ARG A 14 -1.14 -0.78 32.78
CA ARG A 14 -0.27 -0.91 33.95
C ARG A 14 -0.23 -2.35 34.45
N VAL A 15 0.97 -2.92 34.54
CA VAL A 15 1.26 -4.26 35.07
C VAL A 15 2.19 -4.10 36.26
N GLY A 16 1.59 -3.89 37.45
CA GLY A 16 2.31 -3.65 38.70
C GLY A 16 3.11 -2.34 38.69
N SER A 17 4.44 -2.46 38.74
CA SER A 17 5.41 -1.34 38.67
C SER A 17 5.80 -0.93 37.24
N LEU A 18 5.26 -1.61 36.22
CA LEU A 18 5.56 -1.36 34.81
C LEU A 18 4.32 -0.80 34.10
N THR A 19 4.51 0.18 33.22
CA THR A 19 3.46 0.78 32.38
C THR A 19 3.84 0.61 30.92
N HIS A 20 3.09 -0.20 30.19
CA HIS A 20 3.23 -0.39 28.75
C HIS A 20 2.34 0.65 28.04
N VAL A 21 2.89 1.36 27.06
CA VAL A 21 2.23 2.40 26.28
C VAL A 21 2.32 2.03 24.80
N ARG A 22 1.18 1.90 24.12
CA ARG A 22 1.16 1.86 22.65
C ARG A 22 1.17 3.28 22.11
N VAL A 23 1.91 3.50 21.03
CA VAL A 23 1.67 4.59 20.07
C VAL A 23 1.25 3.97 18.72
N ALA A 24 0.18 4.49 18.12
CA ALA A 24 -0.23 4.14 16.77
C ALA A 24 -0.58 5.39 15.93
N GLY A 25 -0.46 5.31 14.61
CA GLY A 25 -0.71 6.42 13.70
C GLY A 25 0.53 7.31 13.49
N VAL A 26 0.35 8.63 13.51
CA VAL A 26 1.40 9.60 13.13
C VAL A 26 1.87 10.41 14.35
N ILE A 27 3.18 10.38 14.62
CA ILE A 27 3.82 11.26 15.61
C ILE A 27 4.09 12.62 14.94
N ASP A 28 3.32 13.65 15.28
CA ASP A 28 3.48 15.00 14.75
C ASP A 28 3.38 16.10 15.83
N GLU A 29 3.18 17.36 15.45
CA GLU A 29 2.98 18.51 16.36
C GLU A 29 1.88 18.29 17.41
N THR A 30 0.88 17.45 17.12
CA THR A 30 -0.25 17.09 18.01
C THR A 30 0.07 15.94 18.99
N PHE A 31 1.26 15.34 18.91
CA PHE A 31 1.64 14.15 19.68
C PHE A 31 1.40 14.32 21.20
N PRO A 32 0.60 13.45 21.85
CA PRO A 32 0.04 13.74 23.17
C PRO A 32 0.89 13.22 24.36
N LEU A 33 2.08 12.65 24.12
CA LEU A 33 3.07 12.47 25.19
C LEU A 33 3.93 13.73 25.34
N SER A 34 4.11 14.14 26.58
CA SER A 34 4.87 15.31 27.00
C SER A 34 5.43 15.07 28.40
N PRO A 35 6.36 15.91 28.89
CA PRO A 35 6.81 15.88 30.29
C PRO A 35 5.67 16.06 31.33
N ALA A 36 4.52 16.59 30.90
CA ALA A 36 3.34 16.82 31.74
C ALA A 36 2.29 15.69 31.67
N SER A 37 2.52 14.62 30.89
CA SER A 37 1.53 13.56 30.67
C SER A 37 1.29 12.73 31.95
N LYS A 38 0.10 12.86 32.52
CA LYS A 38 -0.32 12.18 33.76
C LYS A 38 -0.54 10.69 33.52
N GLY A 39 -0.22 9.87 34.52
CA GLY A 39 -0.49 8.42 34.52
C GLY A 39 0.72 7.53 34.22
N LEU A 40 1.79 8.07 33.62
CA LEU A 40 3.03 7.33 33.39
C LEU A 40 3.89 7.31 34.67
N GLN A 41 4.16 6.12 35.20
CA GLN A 41 4.92 5.89 36.43
C GLN A 41 5.69 4.57 36.39
N GLY A 42 6.79 4.50 37.13
CA GLY A 42 7.65 3.32 37.25
C GLY A 42 8.43 3.05 35.98
N LEU A 43 8.54 1.77 35.61
CA LEU A 43 9.22 1.34 34.40
C LEU A 43 8.26 1.52 33.20
N VAL A 44 8.59 2.37 32.24
CA VAL A 44 7.73 2.65 31.08
C VAL A 44 8.28 1.97 29.83
N VAL A 45 7.47 1.14 29.19
CA VAL A 45 7.77 0.50 27.89
C VAL A 45 6.87 1.13 26.84
N VAL A 46 7.45 1.68 25.77
CA VAL A 46 6.71 2.31 24.67
C VAL A 46 6.82 1.44 23.41
N ASP A 47 5.71 0.88 22.96
CA ASP A 47 5.59 0.13 21.72
C ASP A 47 5.27 1.06 20.56
N LEU A 48 6.19 1.12 19.59
CA LEU A 48 6.10 1.95 18.39
C LEU A 48 5.75 1.12 17.13
N GLY A 49 5.45 -0.18 17.26
CA GLY A 49 5.22 -1.11 16.14
C GLY A 49 3.97 -0.82 15.28
N LEU A 50 3.23 0.24 15.59
CA LEU A 50 2.09 0.77 14.83
C LEU A 50 2.25 2.28 14.50
N VAL A 51 3.43 2.86 14.68
CA VAL A 51 3.78 4.19 14.17
C VAL A 51 4.02 4.11 12.66
N GLU A 52 3.21 4.85 11.90
CA GLU A 52 3.29 4.87 10.44
C GLU A 52 4.29 5.92 9.93
N ARG A 53 4.41 7.04 10.65
CA ARG A 53 5.24 8.19 10.27
C ARG A 53 5.56 9.08 11.48
N ILE A 54 6.69 9.79 11.40
CA ILE A 54 7.02 10.94 12.26
C ILE A 54 7.10 12.23 11.40
N SER A 55 6.57 13.35 11.88
CA SER A 55 6.72 14.69 11.27
C SER A 55 7.94 15.43 11.86
N SER A 56 8.50 16.43 11.16
CA SER A 56 9.61 17.23 11.69
C SER A 56 9.27 18.01 12.97
N PHE A 57 7.99 18.24 13.27
CA PHE A 57 7.53 18.75 14.57
C PHE A 57 7.30 17.61 15.58
N GLY A 58 6.82 16.46 15.12
CA GLY A 58 6.72 15.23 15.90
C GLY A 58 8.07 14.76 16.46
N VAL A 59 9.16 14.90 15.69
CA VAL A 59 10.54 14.69 16.16
C VAL A 59 10.84 15.53 17.40
N ARG A 60 10.42 16.81 17.42
CA ARG A 60 10.64 17.70 18.56
C ARG A 60 9.79 17.30 19.76
N ARG A 61 8.51 16.94 19.56
CA ARG A 61 7.62 16.42 20.63
C ARG A 61 8.12 15.12 21.23
N TRP A 62 8.62 14.22 20.38
CA TRP A 62 9.23 12.97 20.82
C TRP A 62 10.47 13.23 21.66
N ILE A 63 11.39 14.10 21.22
CA ILE A 63 12.60 14.48 21.99
C ILE A 63 12.24 15.18 23.31
N GLU A 64 11.23 16.05 23.30
CA GLU A 64 10.72 16.75 24.50
C GLU A 64 10.28 15.72 25.57
N PHE A 65 9.48 14.73 25.19
CA PHE A 65 9.03 13.64 26.07
C PHE A 65 10.14 12.65 26.43
N ALA A 66 10.90 12.15 25.46
CA ALA A 66 11.89 11.09 25.66
C ALA A 66 13.14 11.58 26.40
N GLY A 67 13.48 12.86 26.29
CA GLY A 67 14.53 13.51 27.09
C GLY A 67 14.08 13.87 28.51
N HIS A 68 12.81 14.23 28.70
CA HIS A 68 12.25 14.66 29.98
C HIS A 68 10.94 13.91 30.31
N PRO A 69 11.00 12.60 30.63
CA PRO A 69 9.81 11.83 30.95
C PRO A 69 9.13 12.34 32.25
N PRO A 70 7.81 12.12 32.41
CA PRO A 70 7.05 12.59 33.57
C PRO A 70 7.63 12.17 34.93
N GLN A 71 7.47 13.05 35.93
CA GLN A 71 7.93 12.80 37.30
C GLN A 71 7.30 11.52 37.87
N GLY A 72 8.16 10.54 38.19
CA GLY A 72 7.76 9.22 38.65
C GLY A 72 8.09 8.08 37.69
N VAL A 73 8.55 8.36 36.46
CA VAL A 73 9.15 7.35 35.56
C VAL A 73 10.58 7.04 36.03
N SER A 74 10.84 5.78 36.40
CA SER A 74 12.15 5.31 36.87
C SER A 74 13.03 4.72 35.77
N GLY A 75 12.47 4.43 34.59
CA GLY A 75 13.20 4.03 33.41
C GLY A 75 12.29 4.00 32.19
N LEU A 76 12.79 4.48 31.05
CA LEU A 76 12.06 4.54 29.79
C LEU A 76 12.70 3.56 28.77
N TYR A 77 11.85 2.81 28.08
CA TYR A 77 12.24 1.74 27.17
C TYR A 77 11.36 1.80 25.91
N VAL A 78 11.93 1.47 24.74
CA VAL A 78 11.23 1.46 23.44
C VAL A 78 11.30 0.06 22.83
N VAL A 79 10.18 -0.41 22.28
CA VAL A 79 10.07 -1.71 21.59
C VAL A 79 9.42 -1.56 20.21
N ASN A 80 9.76 -2.51 19.34
CA ASN A 80 9.21 -2.72 18.00
C ASN A 80 9.33 -1.50 17.06
N ALA A 81 10.34 -0.65 17.26
CA ALA A 81 10.55 0.56 16.46
C ALA A 81 10.64 0.24 14.95
N PRO A 82 9.73 0.74 14.09
CA PRO A 82 9.78 0.51 12.65
C PRO A 82 10.91 1.32 11.98
N PRO A 83 11.29 1.02 10.72
CA PRO A 83 12.39 1.70 10.03
C PRO A 83 12.31 3.24 10.08
N VAL A 84 11.11 3.80 9.88
CA VAL A 84 10.86 5.25 9.95
C VAL A 84 11.18 5.89 11.32
N VAL A 85 11.31 5.09 12.38
CA VAL A 85 11.79 5.52 13.71
C VAL A 85 13.30 5.29 13.84
N VAL A 86 13.82 4.18 13.29
CA VAL A 86 15.26 3.88 13.24
C VAL A 86 16.02 4.94 12.44
N ASP A 87 15.47 5.42 11.33
CA ASP A 87 15.99 6.55 10.56
C ASP A 87 16.23 7.77 11.47
N GLN A 88 15.26 8.10 12.33
CA GLN A 88 15.36 9.26 13.23
C GLN A 88 16.33 9.00 14.39
N LEU A 89 16.41 7.77 14.90
CA LEU A 89 17.41 7.34 15.90
C LEU A 89 18.86 7.48 15.39
N ASN A 90 19.09 7.23 14.09
CA ASN A 90 20.39 7.40 13.45
C ASN A 90 20.68 8.87 13.09
N MET A 91 19.71 9.56 12.46
CA MET A 91 19.86 10.92 11.90
C MET A 91 19.88 12.04 12.95
N VAL A 92 19.15 11.90 14.07
CA VAL A 92 18.89 13.02 14.99
C VAL A 92 19.56 12.76 16.34
N GLU A 93 20.55 13.59 16.67
CA GLU A 93 21.24 13.52 17.96
C GLU A 93 20.26 13.72 19.11
N GLY A 94 20.34 12.85 20.12
CA GLY A 94 19.42 12.86 21.26
C GLY A 94 18.01 12.33 20.99
N PHE A 95 17.70 11.77 19.82
CA PHE A 95 16.34 11.28 19.50
C PHE A 95 15.80 10.20 20.48
N ALA A 96 16.69 9.37 21.03
CA ALA A 96 16.32 8.41 22.07
C ALA A 96 16.06 9.07 23.44
N GLY A 97 16.58 10.28 23.70
CA GLY A 97 16.56 10.91 25.02
C GLY A 97 17.20 10.02 26.08
N VAL A 98 16.46 9.73 27.15
CA VAL A 98 16.85 8.75 28.19
C VAL A 98 16.25 7.35 27.94
N ALA A 99 15.57 7.13 26.81
CA ALA A 99 14.97 5.85 26.47
C ALA A 99 16.00 4.84 25.94
N ARG A 100 15.89 3.58 26.38
CA ARG A 100 16.67 2.46 25.84
C ARG A 100 15.84 1.69 24.82
N VAL A 101 16.34 1.52 23.60
CA VAL A 101 15.64 0.76 22.55
C VAL A 101 15.98 -0.72 22.74
N LEU A 102 14.97 -1.57 22.90
CA LEU A 102 15.14 -3.00 23.20
C LEU A 102 14.81 -3.90 22.00
N SER A 103 13.92 -3.45 21.12
CA SER A 103 13.63 -4.13 19.85
C SER A 103 13.20 -3.16 18.74
N LEU A 104 13.41 -3.58 17.50
CA LEU A 104 13.09 -2.84 16.28
C LEU A 104 12.64 -3.77 15.16
N LEU A 105 12.07 -3.22 14.09
CA LEU A 105 11.75 -3.94 12.86
C LEU A 105 12.76 -3.54 11.76
N ALA A 106 13.66 -4.46 11.40
CA ALA A 106 14.72 -4.22 10.43
C ALA A 106 14.37 -4.82 9.04
N PRO A 107 14.76 -4.20 7.92
CA PRO A 107 14.38 -4.66 6.59
C PRO A 107 15.34 -5.70 6.00
N TYR A 108 14.77 -6.75 5.41
CA TYR A 108 15.49 -7.85 4.77
C TYR A 108 14.87 -8.21 3.43
N THR A 109 15.67 -8.50 2.42
CA THR A 109 15.23 -8.95 1.09
C THR A 109 15.48 -10.45 0.93
N CYS A 110 14.50 -11.20 0.41
CA CYS A 110 14.75 -12.58 0.02
C CYS A 110 15.33 -12.66 -1.40
N ARG A 111 16.60 -13.10 -1.53
CA ARG A 111 17.24 -13.33 -2.85
C ARG A 111 16.47 -14.28 -3.77
N PHE A 112 15.65 -15.18 -3.23
CA PHE A 112 14.89 -16.19 -3.99
C PHE A 112 13.46 -15.74 -4.30
N CYS A 113 12.72 -15.25 -3.31
CA CYS A 113 11.34 -14.79 -3.48
C CYS A 113 11.22 -13.37 -4.07
N LYS A 114 12.30 -12.57 -4.03
CA LYS A 114 12.36 -11.15 -4.45
C LYS A 114 11.41 -10.21 -3.69
N GLU A 115 10.95 -10.62 -2.51
CA GLU A 115 10.10 -9.83 -1.61
C GLU A 115 10.93 -9.26 -0.45
N ASP A 116 10.64 -8.00 -0.10
CA ASP A 116 11.20 -7.26 1.04
C ASP A 116 10.34 -7.47 2.30
N ARG A 117 10.99 -7.61 3.46
CA ARG A 117 10.37 -8.19 4.67
C ARG A 117 10.96 -7.57 5.93
N LEU A 118 10.08 -7.12 6.83
CA LEU A 118 10.50 -6.63 8.15
C LEU A 118 10.71 -7.79 9.12
N ARG A 119 11.81 -7.77 9.89
CA ARG A 119 12.12 -8.76 10.93
C ARG A 119 12.34 -8.10 12.28
N LEU A 120 11.82 -8.71 13.33
CA LEU A 120 11.98 -8.25 14.70
C LEU A 120 13.40 -8.57 15.18
N VAL A 121 14.21 -7.53 15.35
CA VAL A 121 15.53 -7.61 15.98
C VAL A 121 15.38 -7.25 17.46
N ARG A 122 15.87 -8.12 18.34
CA ARG A 122 15.86 -7.99 19.81
C ARG A 122 17.26 -7.61 20.28
N LEU A 123 17.55 -6.31 20.24
CA LEU A 123 18.89 -5.72 20.42
C LEU A 123 19.65 -6.21 21.66
N VAL A 124 18.98 -6.54 22.76
CA VAL A 124 19.63 -7.09 23.97
C VAL A 124 20.17 -8.50 23.72
N GLU A 125 19.41 -9.35 23.03
CA GLU A 125 19.72 -10.76 22.78
C GLU A 125 20.67 -10.94 21.60
N GLU A 126 20.56 -10.07 20.59
CA GLU A 126 21.34 -10.09 19.34
C GLU A 126 22.50 -9.08 19.34
N SER A 127 22.70 -8.36 20.46
CA SER A 127 23.73 -7.36 20.74
C SER A 127 25.08 -7.67 20.10
N LYS A 128 25.63 -8.87 20.32
CA LYS A 128 26.94 -9.29 19.81
C LYS A 128 27.09 -9.23 18.28
N VAL A 129 26.00 -9.44 17.53
CA VAL A 129 26.02 -9.37 16.06
C VAL A 129 26.00 -7.91 15.61
N VAL A 130 25.17 -7.10 16.27
CA VAL A 130 25.03 -5.66 16.03
C VAL A 130 26.29 -4.88 16.40
N GLU A 131 26.91 -5.18 17.54
CA GLU A 131 28.18 -4.61 18.00
C GLU A 131 29.34 -4.94 17.04
N ALA A 132 29.32 -6.13 16.43
CA ALA A 132 30.26 -6.53 15.37
C ALA A 132 29.96 -5.88 14.00
N GLY A 133 28.93 -5.04 13.89
CA GLY A 133 28.53 -4.39 12.63
C GLY A 133 27.78 -5.29 11.65
N GLY A 134 27.26 -6.44 12.11
CA GLY A 134 26.45 -7.35 11.31
C GLY A 134 24.94 -7.20 11.53
N ALA A 135 24.15 -7.74 10.60
CA ALA A 135 22.72 -7.94 10.77
C ALA A 135 22.43 -9.36 11.32
N PRO A 136 21.45 -9.53 12.24
CA PRO A 136 21.05 -10.86 12.71
C PRO A 136 20.56 -11.80 11.58
N PRO A 137 20.94 -13.09 11.60
CA PRO A 137 20.64 -14.00 10.48
C PRO A 137 19.22 -14.58 10.55
N HIS A 138 18.28 -13.97 9.82
CA HIS A 138 16.93 -14.52 9.65
C HIS A 138 16.78 -15.35 8.36
N HIS A 139 15.70 -16.14 8.29
CA HIS A 139 15.37 -16.99 7.13
C HIS A 139 14.04 -16.56 6.49
N CYS A 140 13.91 -16.81 5.18
CA CYS A 140 12.73 -16.45 4.41
C CYS A 140 11.55 -17.34 4.80
N PRO A 141 10.37 -16.77 5.07
CA PRO A 141 9.24 -17.54 5.57
C PRO A 141 8.66 -18.48 4.50
N VAL A 142 8.61 -18.02 3.24
CA VAL A 142 8.11 -18.78 2.08
C VAL A 142 9.04 -19.92 1.70
N CYS A 143 10.33 -19.65 1.46
CA CYS A 143 11.26 -20.60 0.84
C CYS A 143 12.33 -21.17 1.79
N SER A 144 12.34 -20.77 3.08
CA SER A 144 13.33 -21.17 4.09
C SER A 144 14.79 -20.85 3.78
N GLN A 145 15.09 -20.12 2.70
CA GLN A 145 16.45 -19.67 2.35
C GLN A 145 16.87 -18.50 3.24
N PRO A 146 18.18 -18.30 3.52
CA PRO A 146 18.66 -17.13 4.25
C PRO A 146 18.15 -15.81 3.65
N LEU A 147 17.80 -14.87 4.51
CA LEU A 147 17.49 -13.49 4.11
C LEU A 147 18.79 -12.68 4.01
N GLU A 148 18.82 -11.75 3.07
CA GLU A 148 19.84 -10.71 2.96
C GLU A 148 19.33 -9.45 3.65
N PHE A 149 20.20 -8.68 4.32
CA PHE A 149 19.80 -7.40 4.88
C PHE A 149 19.62 -6.37 3.75
N ALA A 150 18.55 -5.58 3.80
CA ALA A 150 18.18 -4.71 2.67
C ALA A 150 19.02 -3.42 2.60
N ASP A 151 19.47 -2.94 3.76
CA ASP A 151 20.30 -1.74 3.93
C ASP A 151 21.76 -2.12 4.29
N GLU A 152 22.61 -1.15 4.65
CA GLU A 152 23.92 -1.43 5.25
C GLU A 152 23.77 -1.63 6.78
N PRO A 153 24.12 -2.79 7.38
CA PRO A 153 23.93 -3.03 8.81
C PRO A 153 24.70 -2.05 9.70
N THR A 154 25.88 -1.67 9.22
CA THR A 154 26.80 -0.71 9.82
C THR A 154 26.25 0.71 9.92
N GLU A 155 25.30 1.09 9.06
CA GLU A 155 24.57 2.36 9.15
C GLU A 155 23.25 2.18 9.93
N PHE A 156 22.45 1.17 9.56
CA PHE A 156 21.11 0.96 10.12
C PHE A 156 21.12 0.76 11.65
N PHE A 157 22.09 0.01 12.18
CA PHE A 157 22.22 -0.24 13.61
C PHE A 157 23.15 0.74 14.35
N ASP A 158 23.59 1.85 13.73
CA ASP A 158 24.59 2.72 14.36
C ASP A 158 24.12 3.26 15.71
N PHE A 159 22.89 3.76 15.81
CA PHE A 159 22.31 4.22 17.08
C PHE A 159 22.35 3.15 18.18
N ALA A 160 22.24 1.87 17.83
CA ALA A 160 22.21 0.76 18.79
C ALA A 160 23.60 0.51 19.37
N ARG A 161 24.66 0.64 18.57
CA ARG A 161 26.06 0.59 19.04
C ARG A 161 26.42 1.71 20.01
N ARG A 162 25.67 2.82 19.98
CA ARG A 162 25.79 3.93 20.95
C ARG A 162 25.08 3.66 22.29
N GLN A 163 24.30 2.57 22.43
CA GLN A 163 23.54 2.24 23.65
C GLN A 163 24.23 1.15 24.50
N GLN A 164 24.10 1.25 25.82
CA GLN A 164 24.64 0.28 26.77
C GLN A 164 23.54 -0.72 27.23
N PHE A 165 23.47 -1.88 26.57
CA PHE A 165 22.43 -2.90 26.84
C PHE A 165 22.56 -3.59 28.21
N ASN A 166 23.72 -3.47 28.87
CA ASN A 166 23.96 -4.04 30.21
C ASN A 166 23.16 -3.36 31.35
N ALA A 167 22.41 -2.29 31.06
CA ALA A 167 21.69 -1.47 32.03
C ALA A 167 20.14 -1.54 31.90
N VAL A 168 19.60 -2.65 31.39
CA VAL A 168 18.15 -2.87 31.28
C VAL A 168 17.61 -3.55 32.54
N ASP A 169 16.54 -3.01 33.14
CA ASP A 169 15.96 -3.56 34.37
C ASP A 169 15.47 -5.03 34.16
N PRO A 170 15.89 -5.99 35.03
CA PRO A 170 15.46 -7.38 34.95
C PRO A 170 13.94 -7.59 34.97
N ALA A 171 13.15 -6.69 35.56
CA ALA A 171 11.69 -6.73 35.51
C ALA A 171 11.14 -6.44 34.11
N VAL A 172 11.78 -5.54 33.34
CA VAL A 172 11.41 -5.28 31.93
C VAL A 172 11.77 -6.48 31.07
N LEU A 173 12.95 -7.07 31.27
CA LEU A 173 13.34 -8.30 30.55
C LEU A 173 12.42 -9.49 30.90
N ARG A 174 11.99 -9.62 32.16
CA ARG A 174 10.98 -10.63 32.54
C ARG A 174 9.61 -10.33 31.92
N TYR A 175 9.17 -9.07 31.89
CA TYR A 175 7.90 -8.66 31.28
C TYR A 175 7.84 -9.00 29.79
N LEU A 176 8.86 -8.59 29.02
CA LEU A 176 8.91 -8.82 27.57
C LEU A 176 9.02 -10.32 27.22
N ARG A 177 9.75 -11.11 28.03
CA ARG A 177 9.84 -12.58 27.86
C ARG A 177 8.60 -13.33 28.34
N ALA A 178 7.83 -12.78 29.28
CA ALA A 178 6.60 -13.41 29.77
C ALA A 178 5.45 -13.29 28.76
N GLY A 179 5.43 -12.23 27.94
CA GLY A 179 4.44 -12.04 26.88
C GLY A 179 2.99 -11.96 27.36
N LEU A 180 2.76 -11.37 28.54
CA LEU A 180 1.54 -11.58 29.34
C LEU A 180 1.12 -10.41 30.24
N PRO A 181 -0.18 -10.37 30.58
CA PRO A 181 -0.70 -10.40 31.96
C PRO A 181 -0.97 -11.87 32.36
N SER A 182 -0.60 -12.29 33.57
CA SER A 182 -0.58 -13.73 33.94
C SER A 182 -1.94 -14.45 34.01
N GLU A 183 -3.05 -13.71 33.91
CA GLU A 183 -4.39 -14.24 33.71
C GLU A 183 -4.93 -13.85 32.33
N PRO A 184 -5.47 -14.79 31.53
CA PRO A 184 -6.05 -14.46 30.24
C PRO A 184 -7.38 -13.73 30.45
N SER A 185 -7.42 -12.43 30.10
CA SER A 185 -8.68 -11.72 29.90
C SER A 185 -9.47 -12.40 28.77
N GLU A 186 -10.77 -12.60 28.95
CA GLU A 186 -11.59 -13.37 27.99
C GLU A 186 -11.57 -12.74 26.59
N LEU A 187 -11.00 -13.47 25.64
CA LEU A 187 -11.04 -13.07 24.24
C LEU A 187 -12.34 -13.56 23.60
N SER A 188 -13.25 -12.63 23.32
CA SER A 188 -14.60 -12.92 22.83
C SER A 188 -14.66 -13.37 21.36
N SER A 189 -13.69 -12.98 20.53
CA SER A 189 -13.64 -13.31 19.11
C SER A 189 -12.20 -13.57 18.62
N HIS A 190 -12.06 -14.37 17.56
CA HIS A 190 -10.75 -14.74 17.02
C HIS A 190 -10.09 -13.55 16.30
N LEU A 191 -8.85 -13.23 16.64
CA LEU A 191 -8.07 -12.19 15.98
C LEU A 191 -7.26 -12.83 14.84
N LYS A 192 -7.40 -12.34 13.60
CA LYS A 192 -6.61 -12.77 12.43
C LYS A 192 -5.76 -11.60 11.91
N ILE A 193 -4.44 -11.74 11.99
CA ILE A 193 -3.46 -10.87 11.33
C ILE A 193 -2.93 -11.60 10.09
N VAL A 194 -2.84 -10.90 8.97
CA VAL A 194 -2.17 -11.39 7.76
C VAL A 194 -1.02 -10.44 7.46
N GLN A 195 0.20 -10.96 7.41
CA GLN A 195 1.39 -10.22 6.99
C GLN A 195 2.25 -11.12 6.11
N ASP A 196 2.58 -10.64 4.92
CA ASP A 196 3.21 -11.40 3.85
C ASP A 196 2.43 -12.72 3.55
N ASP A 197 3.13 -13.86 3.60
CA ASP A 197 2.64 -15.24 3.48
C ASP A 197 2.21 -15.87 4.83
N ILE A 198 2.19 -15.10 5.92
CA ILE A 198 1.92 -15.59 7.26
C ILE A 198 0.55 -15.09 7.73
N THR A 199 -0.34 -16.03 8.00
CA THR A 199 -1.59 -15.77 8.71
C THR A 199 -1.46 -16.19 10.17
N PHE A 200 -1.49 -15.23 11.09
CA PHE A 200 -1.46 -15.44 12.53
C PHE A 200 -2.88 -15.32 13.08
N ILE A 201 -3.37 -16.35 13.79
CA ILE A 201 -4.74 -16.43 14.31
C ILE A 201 -4.72 -16.72 15.80
N THR A 202 -4.96 -15.72 16.62
CA THR A 202 -5.20 -15.89 18.07
C THR A 202 -6.63 -16.35 18.28
N LEU A 203 -6.80 -17.49 18.95
CA LEU A 203 -8.10 -18.11 19.21
C LEU A 203 -8.82 -17.49 20.42
N ALA A 204 -10.14 -17.32 20.28
CA ALA A 204 -11.05 -16.90 21.34
C ALA A 204 -11.02 -17.85 22.56
N SER A 205 -11.34 -17.34 23.75
CA SER A 205 -11.17 -18.06 25.02
C SER A 205 -12.08 -19.29 25.17
N THR A 206 -13.22 -19.31 24.50
CA THR A 206 -14.12 -20.47 24.44
C THR A 206 -14.23 -20.97 23.01
N LEU A 207 -13.83 -22.23 22.77
CA LEU A 207 -14.03 -22.93 21.50
C LEU A 207 -15.29 -23.80 21.57
N LYS A 208 -16.21 -23.60 20.64
CA LYS A 208 -17.58 -24.12 20.68
C LYS A 208 -17.93 -25.08 19.53
N GLY A 209 -19.04 -25.82 19.66
CA GLY A 209 -19.55 -26.70 18.60
C GLY A 209 -20.02 -25.98 17.32
N ASP A 210 -20.32 -24.68 17.41
CA ASP A 210 -20.72 -23.80 16.30
C ASP A 210 -19.54 -23.06 15.64
N LEU A 211 -18.29 -23.34 16.06
CA LEU A 211 -17.05 -22.74 15.54
C LEU A 211 -17.07 -22.62 14.01
N ASN A 212 -17.09 -21.38 13.51
CA ASN A 212 -17.29 -21.10 12.09
C ASN A 212 -16.03 -21.43 11.28
N VAL A 213 -15.97 -22.68 10.82
CA VAL A 213 -14.88 -23.24 10.02
C VAL A 213 -14.59 -22.38 8.78
N ARG A 214 -15.61 -21.84 8.12
CA ARG A 214 -15.42 -20.94 6.96
C ARG A 214 -14.78 -19.61 7.35
N ARG A 215 -15.15 -18.98 8.49
CA ARG A 215 -14.53 -17.71 8.95
C ARG A 215 -13.06 -17.90 9.31
N LEU A 216 -12.71 -19.04 9.94
CA LEU A 216 -11.33 -19.34 10.34
C LEU A 216 -10.45 -19.83 9.18
N ALA A 217 -10.98 -20.68 8.30
CA ALA A 217 -10.22 -21.33 7.23
C ALA A 217 -10.24 -20.59 5.87
N SER A 218 -10.98 -19.48 5.74
CA SER A 218 -10.98 -18.67 4.52
C SER A 218 -9.69 -17.84 4.38
N GLY A 219 -9.12 -17.83 3.18
CA GLY A 219 -7.88 -17.11 2.87
C GLY A 219 -6.72 -17.58 3.75
N LEU A 220 -6.46 -18.89 3.76
CA LEU A 220 -5.33 -19.52 4.44
C LEU A 220 -4.41 -20.15 3.39
N GLU A 221 -3.37 -19.40 3.03
CA GLU A 221 -2.34 -19.79 2.07
C GLU A 221 -0.96 -19.54 2.71
N GLY A 222 0.09 -20.23 2.24
CA GLY A 222 1.46 -20.05 2.73
C GLY A 222 1.69 -20.73 4.08
N ARG A 223 1.73 -19.96 5.18
CA ARG A 223 1.95 -20.49 6.55
C ARG A 223 0.90 -19.93 7.51
N VAL A 224 0.32 -20.82 8.33
CA VAL A 224 -0.72 -20.46 9.30
C VAL A 224 -0.27 -20.81 10.70
N ALA A 225 -0.25 -19.83 11.60
CA ALA A 225 -0.02 -20.03 13.02
C ALA A 225 -1.33 -19.84 13.78
N PHE A 226 -1.88 -20.91 14.35
CA PHE A 226 -2.95 -20.82 15.33
C PHE A 226 -2.33 -20.67 16.72
N ASP A 227 -2.58 -19.53 17.34
CA ASP A 227 -2.16 -19.18 18.69
C ASP A 227 -3.29 -19.45 19.67
N CYS A 228 -3.04 -20.31 20.66
CA CYS A 228 -4.07 -20.89 21.51
C CYS A 228 -4.02 -20.40 22.97
N CYS A 229 -3.16 -19.42 23.32
CA CYS A 229 -2.87 -19.08 24.71
C CYS A 229 -4.07 -18.62 25.56
N HIS A 230 -5.12 -18.07 24.94
CA HIS A 230 -6.32 -17.60 25.63
C HIS A 230 -7.40 -18.68 25.80
N VAL A 231 -7.25 -19.86 25.18
CA VAL A 231 -8.26 -20.93 25.17
C VAL A 231 -8.36 -21.58 26.55
N SER A 232 -9.30 -21.09 27.35
CA SER A 232 -9.63 -21.62 28.68
C SER A 232 -10.66 -22.75 28.62
N THR A 233 -11.61 -22.67 27.68
CA THR A 233 -12.75 -23.59 27.57
C THR A 233 -12.85 -24.18 26.16
N VAL A 234 -13.07 -25.49 26.05
CA VAL A 234 -13.31 -26.18 24.78
C VAL A 234 -14.47 -27.16 24.96
N GLU A 235 -15.58 -26.91 24.25
CA GLU A 235 -16.74 -27.80 24.24
C GLU A 235 -16.38 -29.14 23.54
N PRO A 236 -16.89 -30.30 24.00
CA PRO A 236 -16.69 -31.59 23.32
C PRO A 236 -17.07 -31.54 21.83
N GLU A 237 -18.14 -30.82 21.51
CA GLU A 237 -18.70 -30.60 20.18
C GLU A 237 -17.79 -29.75 19.28
N ALA A 238 -16.81 -29.02 19.85
CA ALA A 238 -15.83 -28.25 19.10
C ALA A 238 -14.80 -29.14 18.40
N LEU A 239 -14.54 -30.38 18.86
CA LEU A 239 -13.48 -31.23 18.32
C LEU A 239 -13.60 -31.47 16.80
N PRO A 240 -14.75 -31.89 16.24
CA PRO A 240 -14.90 -32.06 14.80
C PRO A 240 -14.73 -30.75 14.02
N ARG A 241 -15.03 -29.59 14.62
CA ARG A 241 -14.81 -28.26 14.01
C ARG A 241 -13.35 -27.86 14.00
N ILE A 242 -12.64 -28.12 15.10
CA ILE A 242 -11.19 -27.88 15.20
C ILE A 242 -10.44 -28.77 14.21
N GLU A 243 -10.80 -30.06 14.12
CA GLU A 243 -10.29 -30.95 13.08
C GLU A 243 -10.56 -30.37 11.68
N GLN A 244 -11.81 -29.99 11.37
CA GLN A 244 -12.18 -29.45 10.06
C GLN A 244 -11.46 -28.13 9.72
N VAL A 245 -11.22 -27.26 10.70
CA VAL A 245 -10.42 -26.01 10.50
C VAL A 245 -8.99 -26.35 10.13
N LEU A 246 -8.34 -27.24 10.88
CA LEU A 246 -6.94 -27.61 10.63
C LEU A 246 -6.80 -28.41 9.32
N GLU A 247 -7.76 -29.28 9.01
CA GLU A 247 -7.81 -30.07 7.78
C GLU A 247 -7.95 -29.17 6.54
N VAL A 248 -8.87 -28.19 6.54
CA VAL A 248 -9.00 -27.21 5.44
C VAL A 248 -7.78 -26.28 5.38
N ALA A 249 -7.27 -25.80 6.52
CA ALA A 249 -6.07 -24.96 6.54
C ALA A 249 -4.83 -25.68 5.95
N SER A 250 -4.70 -26.99 6.21
CA SER A 250 -3.60 -27.82 5.72
C SER A 250 -3.60 -28.08 4.21
N GLN A 251 -4.72 -27.83 3.52
CA GLN A 251 -4.83 -27.98 2.06
C GLN A 251 -4.15 -26.83 1.31
N GLY A 252 -4.07 -25.63 1.91
CA GLY A 252 -3.49 -24.43 1.32
C GLY A 252 -2.22 -23.90 2.01
N ALA A 253 -1.93 -24.32 3.25
CA ALA A 253 -0.84 -23.75 4.04
C ALA A 253 -0.15 -24.77 4.97
N GLN A 254 1.09 -24.46 5.37
CA GLN A 254 1.73 -25.15 6.49
C GLN A 254 1.15 -24.65 7.82
N VAL A 255 0.37 -25.50 8.48
CA VAL A 255 -0.31 -25.16 9.74
C VAL A 255 0.56 -25.51 10.95
N VAL A 256 0.65 -24.56 11.89
CA VAL A 256 1.37 -24.71 13.16
C VAL A 256 0.46 -24.28 14.32
N LEU A 257 0.50 -25.03 15.42
CA LEU A 257 -0.16 -24.72 16.69
C LEU A 257 0.87 -24.17 17.69
N CYS A 258 0.60 -22.97 18.19
CA CYS A 258 1.44 -22.24 19.14
C CYS A 258 0.69 -22.02 20.46
N ARG A 259 1.43 -22.02 21.56
CA ARG A 259 0.93 -21.78 22.93
C ARG A 259 -0.32 -22.61 23.26
N VAL A 260 -0.28 -23.92 23.01
CA VAL A 260 -1.41 -24.85 23.18
C VAL A 260 -1.64 -25.19 24.67
N PRO A 261 -2.81 -24.86 25.26
CA PRO A 261 -3.06 -25.03 26.69
C PRO A 261 -3.70 -26.40 27.04
N PRO A 262 -3.66 -26.83 28.31
CA PRO A 262 -4.21 -28.12 28.76
C PRO A 262 -5.68 -28.41 28.39
N PRO A 263 -6.63 -27.45 28.36
CA PRO A 263 -8.01 -27.72 27.92
C PRO A 263 -8.07 -28.19 26.46
N LEU A 264 -7.32 -27.53 25.56
CA LEU A 264 -7.25 -27.90 24.16
C LEU A 264 -6.50 -29.23 23.96
N LEU A 265 -5.40 -29.47 24.69
CA LEU A 265 -4.74 -30.79 24.71
C LEU A 265 -5.69 -31.91 25.15
N SER A 266 -6.54 -31.66 26.15
CA SER A 266 -7.52 -32.62 26.68
C SER A 266 -8.59 -33.02 25.67
N VAL A 267 -8.91 -32.13 24.73
CA VAL A 267 -9.87 -32.38 23.65
C VAL A 267 -9.18 -33.03 22.45
N LEU A 268 -8.02 -32.52 22.02
CA LEU A 268 -7.23 -33.10 20.94
C LEU A 268 -6.75 -34.54 21.26
N ALA A 269 -6.46 -34.86 22.52
CA ALA A 269 -6.06 -36.20 22.93
C ALA A 269 -7.11 -37.28 22.62
N LYS A 270 -8.40 -36.90 22.58
CA LYS A 270 -9.54 -37.77 22.26
C LYS A 270 -9.70 -38.05 20.76
N SER A 271 -9.04 -37.27 19.89
CA SER A 271 -9.09 -37.53 18.45
C SER A 271 -8.35 -38.82 18.08
N THR A 272 -9.01 -39.66 17.27
CA THR A 272 -8.42 -40.86 16.68
C THR A 272 -7.65 -40.57 15.38
N LYS A 273 -7.76 -39.36 14.83
CA LYS A 273 -7.04 -38.94 13.62
C LYS A 273 -5.61 -38.50 13.94
N ALA A 274 -4.77 -38.46 12.90
CA ALA A 274 -3.55 -37.67 12.93
C ALA A 274 -3.90 -36.17 12.80
N LEU A 275 -3.22 -35.32 13.57
CA LEU A 275 -3.38 -33.87 13.50
C LEU A 275 -2.71 -33.32 12.22
N PRO A 276 -3.44 -32.62 11.32
CA PRO A 276 -2.87 -32.06 10.08
C PRO A 276 -2.14 -30.72 10.33
N ALA A 277 -1.48 -30.58 11.48
CA ALA A 277 -0.77 -29.39 11.92
C ALA A 277 0.45 -29.76 12.78
N LYS A 278 1.51 -28.95 12.71
CA LYS A 278 2.69 -29.11 13.57
C LYS A 278 2.43 -28.50 14.95
N LEU A 279 2.80 -29.18 16.03
CA LEU A 279 2.73 -28.64 17.39
C LEU A 279 4.08 -28.03 17.76
N ALA A 280 4.15 -26.71 17.93
CA ALA A 280 5.37 -25.99 18.27
C ALA A 280 5.51 -25.85 19.80
N THR A 281 4.62 -25.06 20.42
CA THR A 281 4.74 -24.70 21.84
C THR A 281 3.47 -25.00 22.63
N LEU A 282 3.68 -25.40 23.88
CA LEU A 282 2.64 -25.58 24.89
C LEU A 282 2.54 -24.34 25.79
N TRP A 283 1.38 -24.19 26.45
CA TRP A 283 1.07 -23.07 27.32
C TRP A 283 0.63 -23.59 28.69
N LEU A 284 1.59 -23.80 29.60
CA LEU A 284 1.36 -24.60 30.82
C LEU A 284 1.37 -23.72 32.09
N PRO A 285 0.42 -23.91 33.03
CA PRO A 285 0.41 -23.21 34.31
C PRO A 285 1.54 -23.72 35.21
N CYS A 286 2.60 -22.91 35.35
CA CYS A 286 3.79 -23.24 36.14
C CYS A 286 3.70 -22.65 37.55
N ASP A 287 3.77 -23.51 38.57
CA ASP A 287 3.66 -23.17 39.99
C ASP A 287 4.99 -22.63 40.55
N CYS A 288 5.02 -21.40 41.04
CA CYS A 288 6.25 -20.84 41.62
C CYS A 288 6.45 -21.24 43.08
N ARG A 289 7.41 -22.15 43.30
CA ARG A 289 7.85 -22.65 44.61
C ARG A 289 8.54 -21.61 45.51
N ASN A 290 8.68 -20.36 45.05
CA ASN A 290 9.27 -19.24 45.78
C ASN A 290 8.26 -18.13 46.14
N CYS A 291 7.17 -17.95 45.40
CA CYS A 291 6.17 -16.92 45.67
C CYS A 291 4.70 -17.39 45.60
N GLY A 292 4.45 -18.69 45.42
CA GLY A 292 3.12 -19.30 45.34
C GLY A 292 2.29 -18.92 44.11
N GLN A 293 2.82 -18.11 43.20
CA GLN A 293 2.11 -17.65 42.02
C GLN A 293 2.15 -18.71 40.92
N VAL A 294 0.97 -19.12 40.44
CA VAL A 294 0.83 -19.91 39.22
C VAL A 294 0.93 -18.96 38.03
N THR A 295 1.80 -19.27 37.08
CA THR A 295 2.06 -18.43 35.90
C THR A 295 2.07 -19.29 34.66
N HIS A 296 1.22 -18.98 33.66
CA HIS A 296 1.29 -19.70 32.39
C HIS A 296 2.59 -19.35 31.65
N GLN A 297 3.25 -20.36 31.07
CA GLN A 297 4.52 -20.17 30.37
C GLN A 297 4.58 -20.95 29.05
N ARG A 298 5.25 -20.35 28.05
CA ARG A 298 5.58 -20.95 26.74
C ARG A 298 6.68 -22.00 26.92
N ILE A 299 6.41 -23.22 26.51
CA ILE A 299 7.35 -24.35 26.61
C ILE A 299 7.42 -25.05 25.24
N GLN A 300 8.62 -25.45 24.80
CA GLN A 300 8.77 -26.19 23.54
C GLN A 300 8.20 -27.60 23.68
N THR A 301 7.42 -28.04 22.69
CA THR A 301 6.70 -29.33 22.79
C THR A 301 7.65 -30.52 22.74
N THR A 302 8.76 -30.39 22.01
CA THR A 302 9.86 -31.37 21.94
C THR A 302 10.52 -31.60 23.29
N GLU A 303 11.04 -30.53 23.90
CA GLU A 303 11.64 -30.49 25.24
C GLU A 303 10.71 -31.10 26.30
N TYR A 304 9.44 -30.71 26.30
CA TYR A 304 8.46 -31.22 27.25
C TYR A 304 8.18 -32.72 27.07
N LEU A 305 8.12 -33.20 25.82
CA LEU A 305 7.94 -34.63 25.53
C LEU A 305 9.16 -35.45 25.97
N GLU A 306 10.38 -34.91 25.89
CA GLU A 306 11.59 -35.56 26.41
C GLU A 306 11.56 -35.66 27.95
N VAL A 307 11.17 -34.58 28.65
CA VAL A 307 11.00 -34.61 30.11
C VAL A 307 9.94 -35.62 30.54
N LEU A 308 8.80 -35.71 29.83
CA LEU A 308 7.79 -36.73 30.09
C LEU A 308 8.31 -38.15 29.86
N ARG A 309 9.03 -38.40 28.75
CA ARG A 309 9.67 -39.71 28.46
C ARG A 309 10.66 -40.12 29.55
N ALA A 310 11.43 -39.16 30.07
CA ALA A 310 12.38 -39.36 31.16
C ALA A 310 11.73 -39.42 32.56
N LYS A 311 10.41 -39.19 32.69
CA LYS A 311 9.68 -39.01 33.96
C LYS A 311 10.29 -37.90 34.87
N GLY A 312 10.91 -36.90 34.25
CA GLY A 312 11.54 -35.77 34.94
C GLY A 312 10.56 -34.67 35.33
N THR A 313 11.10 -33.57 35.86
CA THR A 313 10.32 -32.35 36.18
C THR A 313 10.95 -31.15 35.49
N LEU A 314 10.16 -30.42 34.70
CA LEU A 314 10.61 -29.21 34.02
C LEU A 314 10.37 -27.99 34.94
N ASP A 315 11.46 -27.45 35.49
CA ASP A 315 11.44 -26.19 36.23
C ASP A 315 11.89 -25.04 35.32
N ARG A 316 11.23 -23.89 35.44
CA ARG A 316 11.44 -22.63 34.71
C ARG A 316 11.73 -21.48 35.67
N VAL A 317 12.04 -20.31 35.12
CA VAL A 317 12.14 -19.06 35.87
C VAL A 317 10.73 -18.46 36.03
N CYS A 318 10.37 -18.06 37.24
CA CYS A 318 9.13 -17.35 37.51
C CYS A 318 9.20 -15.92 36.96
N PRO A 319 8.25 -15.46 36.11
CA PRO A 319 8.26 -14.10 35.58
C PRO A 319 8.05 -13.04 36.67
N VAL A 320 7.33 -13.38 37.74
CA VAL A 320 7.04 -12.48 38.87
C VAL A 320 8.29 -12.26 39.73
N CYS A 321 8.80 -13.31 40.39
CA CYS A 321 9.86 -13.19 41.40
C CYS A 321 11.26 -13.64 40.96
N GLY A 322 11.43 -14.23 39.78
CA GLY A 322 12.71 -14.81 39.32
C GLY A 322 13.10 -16.15 39.95
N GLY A 323 12.36 -16.65 40.95
CA GLY A 323 12.57 -17.97 41.56
C GLY A 323 12.14 -19.14 40.65
N SER A 324 12.28 -20.38 41.14
CA SER A 324 11.87 -21.58 40.39
C SER A 324 10.34 -21.68 40.25
N ALA A 325 9.85 -21.97 39.04
CA ALA A 325 8.46 -22.28 38.73
C ALA A 325 8.33 -23.61 38.00
N ARG A 326 7.54 -24.55 38.54
CA ARG A 326 7.44 -25.94 38.09
C ARG A 326 6.31 -26.11 37.09
N ALA A 327 6.61 -26.61 35.89
CA ALA A 327 5.59 -27.03 34.94
C ALA A 327 4.90 -28.33 35.42
N PRO A 328 3.61 -28.53 35.11
CA PRO A 328 2.87 -29.73 35.49
C PRO A 328 3.36 -30.95 34.71
N ALA A 329 3.22 -32.16 35.26
CA ALA A 329 3.59 -33.41 34.61
C ALA A 329 2.36 -34.08 33.96
N LEU A 330 2.03 -33.69 32.73
CA LEU A 330 0.82 -34.08 32.01
C LEU A 330 1.02 -35.39 31.22
N ALA A 331 1.41 -36.46 31.91
CA ALA A 331 1.75 -37.75 31.31
C ALA A 331 0.63 -38.34 30.43
N GLN A 332 -0.64 -38.04 30.74
CA GLN A 332 -1.80 -38.44 29.94
C GLN A 332 -1.79 -37.91 28.49
N PHE A 333 -1.03 -36.85 28.19
CA PHE A 333 -0.88 -36.32 26.84
C PHE A 333 0.36 -36.84 26.10
N GLN A 334 1.22 -37.65 26.73
CA GLN A 334 2.42 -38.21 26.09
C GLN A 334 2.08 -38.99 24.80
N GLY A 335 0.96 -39.74 24.79
CA GLY A 335 0.46 -40.46 23.62
C GLY A 335 -0.17 -39.59 22.52
N LEU A 336 -0.49 -38.32 22.81
CA LEU A 336 -0.85 -37.31 21.80
C LEU A 336 0.43 -36.68 21.24
N LEU A 337 1.28 -36.16 22.12
CA LEU A 337 2.50 -35.45 21.71
C LEU A 337 3.47 -36.36 20.91
N ALA A 338 3.51 -37.66 21.21
CA ALA A 338 4.33 -38.62 20.46
C ALA A 338 3.75 -39.03 19.10
N ARG A 339 2.47 -38.77 18.80
CA ARG A 339 1.83 -39.08 17.50
C ARG A 339 1.60 -37.86 16.60
N THR A 340 1.82 -36.66 17.11
CA THR A 340 1.62 -35.40 16.38
C THR A 340 2.95 -34.91 15.79
N PRO A 341 2.98 -34.39 14.54
CA PRO A 341 4.17 -33.73 14.01
C PRO A 341 4.60 -32.57 14.92
N LEU A 342 5.87 -32.50 15.30
CA LEU A 342 6.41 -31.41 16.11
C LEU A 342 7.29 -30.49 15.26
N THR A 343 7.58 -29.29 15.77
CA THR A 343 8.64 -28.42 15.25
C THR A 343 9.54 -27.94 16.39
N ASP A 344 10.84 -28.03 16.17
CA ASP A 344 11.93 -27.65 17.06
C ASP A 344 12.48 -26.24 16.73
N LYS A 345 12.43 -25.86 15.45
CA LYS A 345 12.87 -24.55 14.97
C LYS A 345 12.07 -23.41 15.62
N PRO A 346 12.75 -22.34 16.10
CA PRO A 346 12.11 -21.05 16.36
C PRO A 346 11.31 -20.57 15.15
N LEU A 347 10.26 -19.81 15.43
CA LEU A 347 9.33 -19.30 14.41
C LEU A 347 9.38 -17.78 14.43
N ASP A 348 10.58 -17.21 14.28
CA ASP A 348 10.88 -15.79 14.54
C ASP A 348 9.92 -14.82 13.81
N ASP A 349 9.54 -15.16 12.58
CA ASP A 349 8.57 -14.40 11.78
C ASP A 349 7.16 -14.37 12.40
N ILE A 350 6.75 -15.49 13.01
CA ILE A 350 5.47 -15.69 13.71
C ILE A 350 5.55 -15.07 15.10
N GLU A 351 6.70 -15.11 15.77
CA GLU A 351 6.94 -14.44 17.06
C GLU A 351 6.94 -12.91 16.93
N ALA A 352 7.39 -12.37 15.78
CA ALA A 352 7.24 -10.95 15.45
C ALA A 352 5.77 -10.53 15.32
N LEU A 353 4.92 -11.39 14.73
CA LEU A 353 3.48 -11.16 14.65
C LEU A 353 2.77 -11.40 15.99
N GLU A 354 3.24 -12.34 16.81
CA GLU A 354 2.77 -12.60 18.17
C GLU A 354 2.92 -11.37 19.07
N GLN A 355 4.02 -10.61 18.96
CA GLN A 355 4.17 -9.33 19.67
C GLN A 355 3.15 -8.29 19.18
N ARG A 356 2.90 -8.21 17.87
CA ARG A 356 1.88 -7.31 17.28
C ARG A 356 0.45 -7.69 17.69
N ALA A 357 0.14 -8.98 17.74
CA ALA A 357 -1.14 -9.52 18.17
C ALA A 357 -1.37 -9.35 19.68
N LEU A 358 -0.35 -9.66 20.50
CA LEU A 358 -0.34 -9.40 21.94
C LEU A 358 -0.55 -7.91 22.20
N SER A 359 0.10 -7.04 21.42
CA SER A 359 -0.14 -5.59 21.46
C SER A 359 -1.64 -5.31 21.18
N GLN A 360 -2.20 -5.73 20.03
CA GLN A 360 -3.63 -5.52 19.72
C GLN A 360 -4.59 -6.01 20.82
N TYR A 361 -4.32 -7.17 21.42
CA TYR A 361 -5.09 -7.75 22.52
C TYR A 361 -4.99 -6.93 23.82
N LEU A 362 -3.78 -6.61 24.28
CA LEU A 362 -3.48 -6.07 25.61
C LEU A 362 -4.19 -4.74 25.97
N PHE A 363 -4.63 -3.99 24.96
CA PHE A 363 -5.15 -2.62 25.12
C PHE A 363 -6.59 -2.49 24.61
N GLY A 364 -7.23 -3.62 24.32
CA GLY A 364 -8.53 -3.69 23.65
C GLY A 364 -8.44 -3.37 22.16
N SER A 365 -9.35 -3.94 21.38
CA SER A 365 -9.59 -3.49 20.02
C SER A 365 -10.47 -2.24 20.05
N THR A 366 -10.01 -1.16 19.39
CA THR A 366 -10.91 -0.08 18.95
C THR A 366 -11.90 -0.56 17.87
N ASN A 367 -11.64 -1.74 17.30
CA ASN A 367 -12.57 -2.48 16.46
C ASN A 367 -13.50 -3.31 17.36
N ALA A 368 -14.72 -2.81 17.62
CA ALA A 368 -15.81 -3.67 18.09
C ALA A 368 -16.23 -4.64 16.96
N ASP A 369 -16.64 -5.87 17.28
CA ASP A 369 -16.92 -6.93 16.28
C ASP A 369 -18.37 -6.81 15.73
N PRO A 370 -18.59 -6.51 14.44
CA PRO A 370 -19.92 -6.50 13.82
C PRO A 370 -20.37 -7.92 13.42
N GLY A 371 -20.27 -8.87 14.36
CA GLY A 371 -21.07 -10.09 14.34
C GLY A 371 -22.46 -9.82 14.96
N ALA A 372 -23.59 -10.26 14.40
CA ALA A 372 -23.75 -11.08 13.21
C ALA A 372 -25.15 -10.95 12.58
N ARG A 373 -25.19 -10.91 11.25
CA ARG A 373 -26.22 -11.55 10.40
C ARG A 373 -25.54 -11.93 9.09
N GLY A 374 -25.41 -13.23 8.83
CA GLY A 374 -24.48 -13.73 7.83
C GLY A 374 -25.10 -13.97 6.45
N THR A 375 -24.25 -13.86 5.43
CA THR A 375 -24.31 -14.71 4.24
C THR A 375 -22.93 -15.31 3.96
N SER A 376 -22.85 -16.23 2.99
CA SER A 376 -21.68 -17.08 2.70
C SER A 376 -20.71 -16.43 1.69
N PRO A 377 -19.51 -16.97 1.40
CA PRO A 377 -18.47 -16.19 0.71
C PRO A 377 -18.90 -15.78 -0.69
N THR A 378 -18.61 -14.53 -1.04
CA THR A 378 -19.15 -13.87 -2.22
C THR A 378 -18.39 -14.23 -3.49
N ASP A 379 -18.94 -15.19 -4.22
CA ASP A 379 -19.18 -14.97 -5.65
C ASP A 379 -19.80 -13.57 -5.79
N VAL A 380 -19.02 -12.58 -6.23
CA VAL A 380 -19.52 -11.21 -6.41
C VAL A 380 -20.50 -11.21 -7.57
N HIS A 381 -21.80 -11.16 -7.26
CA HIS A 381 -22.87 -11.16 -8.26
C HIS A 381 -23.11 -9.74 -8.81
N GLY A 382 -22.08 -9.18 -9.46
CA GLY A 382 -22.29 -8.18 -10.51
C GLY A 382 -23.10 -8.78 -11.65
N GLY A 383 -23.80 -7.96 -12.43
CA GLY A 383 -24.86 -8.41 -13.33
C GLY A 383 -24.46 -9.57 -14.25
N SER A 384 -24.97 -10.79 -13.97
CA SER A 384 -24.79 -12.01 -14.77
C SER A 384 -23.36 -12.59 -14.86
N ALA A 385 -22.40 -12.14 -14.03
CA ALA A 385 -21.01 -12.64 -14.06
C ALA A 385 -20.42 -12.83 -12.66
N ARG A 386 -19.64 -13.89 -12.46
CA ARG A 386 -18.91 -14.16 -11.21
C ARG A 386 -17.51 -13.57 -11.26
N LEU A 387 -16.99 -13.11 -10.12
CA LEU A 387 -15.61 -12.64 -9.99
C LEU A 387 -14.79 -13.56 -9.08
N GLN A 388 -13.69 -14.08 -9.61
CA GLN A 388 -12.66 -14.76 -8.83
C GLN A 388 -11.46 -13.82 -8.63
N ILE A 389 -11.15 -13.42 -7.40
CA ILE A 389 -9.91 -12.67 -7.11
C ILE A 389 -8.71 -13.60 -7.36
N ILE A 390 -7.69 -13.11 -8.06
CA ILE A 390 -6.47 -13.87 -8.39
C ILE A 390 -5.29 -13.44 -7.51
N ARG A 391 -5.04 -12.13 -7.42
CA ARG A 391 -3.98 -11.55 -6.57
C ARG A 391 -4.21 -10.06 -6.34
N ARG A 392 -3.63 -9.51 -5.28
CA ARG A 392 -3.52 -8.05 -5.12
C ARG A 392 -2.51 -7.49 -6.14
N LEU A 393 -2.81 -6.31 -6.67
CA LEU A 393 -1.94 -5.51 -7.54
C LEU A 393 -1.28 -4.36 -6.76
N GLY A 394 -2.00 -3.79 -5.78
CA GLY A 394 -1.48 -2.76 -4.90
C GLY A 394 -2.49 -2.35 -3.82
N GLN A 395 -2.06 -1.45 -2.94
CA GLN A 395 -2.89 -0.82 -1.91
C GLN A 395 -2.57 0.68 -1.90
N GLY A 396 -3.59 1.52 -2.13
CA GLY A 396 -3.52 2.96 -2.02
C GLY A 396 -4.03 3.45 -0.66
N GLY A 397 -4.07 4.78 -0.48
CA GLY A 397 -4.48 5.39 0.80
C GLY A 397 -5.93 5.10 1.22
N MET A 398 -6.83 4.85 0.27
CA MET A 398 -8.28 4.66 0.53
C MET A 398 -8.85 3.35 -0.06
N ALA A 399 -8.10 2.66 -0.93
CA ALA A 399 -8.59 1.50 -1.67
C ALA A 399 -7.48 0.48 -1.96
N GLU A 400 -7.85 -0.80 -1.98
CA GLU A 400 -7.04 -1.89 -2.51
C GLU A 400 -7.35 -2.14 -3.98
N VAL A 401 -6.36 -2.60 -4.74
CA VAL A 401 -6.49 -2.90 -6.17
C VAL A 401 -6.12 -4.37 -6.39
N PHE A 402 -7.04 -5.14 -6.97
CA PHE A 402 -6.88 -6.57 -7.21
C PHE A 402 -6.96 -6.90 -8.70
N LEU A 403 -6.22 -7.92 -9.13
CA LEU A 403 -6.46 -8.64 -10.37
C LEU A 403 -7.53 -9.71 -10.10
N ALA A 404 -8.58 -9.72 -10.90
CA ALA A 404 -9.68 -10.68 -10.82
C ALA A 404 -9.99 -11.30 -12.19
N LYS A 405 -10.68 -12.44 -12.16
CA LYS A 405 -11.19 -13.19 -13.31
C LYS A 405 -12.71 -13.03 -13.32
N GLN A 406 -13.24 -12.37 -14.32
CA GLN A 406 -14.68 -12.29 -14.58
C GLN A 406 -15.10 -13.51 -15.41
N GLN A 407 -15.90 -14.39 -14.83
CA GLN A 407 -16.48 -15.57 -15.50
C GLN A 407 -17.90 -15.26 -15.96
N GLY A 408 -18.10 -15.31 -17.27
CA GLY A 408 -19.40 -15.15 -17.93
C GLY A 408 -19.99 -16.46 -18.44
N VAL A 409 -21.13 -16.36 -19.14
CA VAL A 409 -21.82 -17.50 -19.75
C VAL A 409 -20.92 -18.32 -20.68
N LYS A 410 -21.17 -19.63 -20.72
CA LYS A 410 -20.45 -20.63 -21.54
C LYS A 410 -18.93 -20.71 -21.29
N GLY A 411 -18.44 -20.26 -20.13
CA GLY A 411 -17.02 -20.32 -19.80
C GLY A 411 -16.19 -19.23 -20.48
N PHE A 412 -16.80 -18.12 -20.87
CA PHE A 412 -16.06 -16.90 -21.22
C PHE A 412 -15.35 -16.36 -19.98
N GLU A 413 -14.04 -16.11 -20.07
CA GLU A 413 -13.24 -15.61 -18.96
C GLU A 413 -12.46 -14.36 -19.36
N LYS A 414 -12.57 -13.29 -18.57
CA LYS A 414 -11.92 -12.00 -18.81
C LYS A 414 -11.13 -11.57 -17.57
N PHE A 415 -9.87 -11.17 -17.74
CA PHE A 415 -9.12 -10.52 -16.66
C PHE A 415 -9.62 -9.08 -16.49
N VAL A 416 -9.94 -8.71 -15.25
CA VAL A 416 -10.41 -7.38 -14.86
C VAL A 416 -9.66 -6.92 -13.61
N VAL A 417 -9.61 -5.61 -13.40
CA VAL A 417 -9.11 -5.02 -12.15
C VAL A 417 -10.30 -4.66 -11.27
N MET A 418 -10.24 -5.01 -9.99
CA MET A 418 -11.21 -4.62 -8.98
C MET A 418 -10.54 -3.66 -7.99
N LYS A 419 -10.95 -2.39 -8.00
CA LYS A 419 -10.55 -1.36 -7.02
C LYS A 419 -11.63 -1.32 -5.93
N LYS A 420 -11.31 -1.79 -4.73
CA LYS A 420 -12.23 -1.96 -3.58
C LYS A 420 -11.83 -1.00 -2.47
N ILE A 421 -12.77 -0.30 -1.84
CA ILE A 421 -12.46 0.55 -0.68
C ILE A 421 -11.89 -0.27 0.49
N LEU A 422 -10.92 0.29 1.21
CA LEU A 422 -10.39 -0.32 2.43
C LEU A 422 -11.50 -0.44 3.47
N ALA A 423 -11.58 -1.55 4.20
CA ALA A 423 -12.68 -1.82 5.14
C ALA A 423 -12.89 -0.68 6.17
N GLN A 424 -11.80 -0.07 6.65
CA GLN A 424 -11.82 1.07 7.58
C GLN A 424 -12.47 2.36 7.03
N PHE A 425 -12.73 2.44 5.72
CA PHE A 425 -13.39 3.55 5.06
C PHE A 425 -14.73 3.15 4.41
N ALA A 426 -15.13 1.88 4.49
CA ALA A 426 -16.38 1.39 3.91
C ALA A 426 -17.63 1.92 4.62
N GLU A 427 -17.50 2.29 5.89
CA GLU A 427 -18.58 2.86 6.70
C GLU A 427 -18.64 4.40 6.67
N ASN A 428 -17.65 5.10 6.07
CA ASN A 428 -17.74 6.55 5.84
C ASN A 428 -18.43 6.82 4.49
N PRO A 429 -19.62 7.47 4.46
CA PRO A 429 -20.27 7.85 3.21
C PRO A 429 -19.40 8.70 2.29
N GLU A 430 -18.53 9.56 2.82
CA GLU A 430 -17.71 10.50 2.03
C GLU A 430 -16.71 9.76 1.13
N PHE A 431 -16.00 8.76 1.66
CA PHE A 431 -15.09 7.93 0.87
C PHE A 431 -15.86 7.04 -0.11
N VAL A 432 -17.03 6.52 0.27
CA VAL A 432 -17.88 5.71 -0.61
C VAL A 432 -18.40 6.54 -1.79
N ASP A 433 -18.97 7.73 -1.54
CA ASP A 433 -19.45 8.63 -2.58
C ASP A 433 -18.31 9.17 -3.46
N MET A 434 -17.12 9.39 -2.89
CA MET A 434 -15.89 9.71 -3.60
C MET A 434 -15.50 8.61 -4.61
N LEU A 435 -15.48 7.33 -4.19
CA LEU A 435 -15.22 6.20 -5.10
C LEU A 435 -16.28 6.13 -6.20
N PHE A 436 -17.56 6.30 -5.85
CA PHE A 436 -18.63 6.36 -6.85
C PHE A 436 -18.54 7.61 -7.74
N ALA A 437 -18.03 8.75 -7.28
CA ALA A 437 -17.85 9.96 -8.10
C ALA A 437 -16.74 9.77 -9.15
N GLU A 438 -15.61 9.19 -8.75
CA GLU A 438 -14.55 8.74 -9.67
C GLU A 438 -15.14 7.76 -10.71
N ALA A 439 -15.84 6.72 -10.25
CA ALA A 439 -16.40 5.69 -11.12
C ALA A 439 -17.46 6.25 -12.10
N ARG A 440 -18.35 7.13 -11.64
CA ARG A 440 -19.40 7.79 -12.44
C ARG A 440 -18.84 8.70 -13.54
N ALA A 441 -17.63 9.22 -13.37
CA ALA A 441 -16.94 9.98 -14.41
C ALA A 441 -16.20 9.06 -15.39
N ASN A 442 -15.42 8.10 -14.89
CA ASN A 442 -14.68 7.16 -15.73
C ASN A 442 -15.62 6.30 -16.61
N ALA A 443 -16.78 5.89 -16.10
CA ALA A 443 -17.77 5.11 -16.84
C ALA A 443 -18.42 5.88 -18.01
N ARG A 444 -18.32 7.22 -18.05
CA ARG A 444 -18.74 8.03 -19.22
C ARG A 444 -17.70 8.01 -20.34
N LEU A 445 -16.43 7.75 -20.01
CA LEU A 445 -15.30 7.94 -20.92
C LEU A 445 -14.93 6.61 -21.61
N THR A 446 -15.05 6.57 -22.94
CA THR A 446 -14.61 5.42 -23.76
C THR A 446 -13.60 5.88 -24.80
N HIS A 447 -12.32 5.69 -24.51
CA HIS A 447 -11.20 6.15 -25.34
C HIS A 447 -10.02 5.16 -25.25
N PRO A 448 -9.27 4.87 -26.34
CA PRO A 448 -8.16 3.92 -26.31
C PRO A 448 -7.09 4.26 -25.26
N ASN A 449 -6.82 5.54 -25.01
CA ASN A 449 -5.82 6.00 -24.04
C ASN A 449 -6.36 6.25 -22.62
N ILE A 450 -7.57 5.75 -22.29
CA ILE A 450 -8.14 5.78 -20.93
C ILE A 450 -8.39 4.33 -20.48
N VAL A 451 -8.24 4.04 -19.18
CA VAL A 451 -8.65 2.75 -18.58
C VAL A 451 -10.17 2.70 -18.48
N GLN A 452 -10.81 1.75 -19.16
CA GLN A 452 -12.27 1.66 -19.17
C GLN A 452 -12.82 1.10 -17.84
N THR A 453 -13.78 1.80 -17.21
CA THR A 453 -14.63 1.23 -16.15
C THR A 453 -15.69 0.31 -16.78
N PHE A 454 -15.85 -0.90 -16.26
CA PHE A 454 -16.83 -1.88 -16.73
C PHE A 454 -18.10 -1.92 -15.88
N ASP A 455 -17.97 -1.79 -14.56
CA ASP A 455 -19.07 -1.94 -13.60
C ASP A 455 -18.71 -1.26 -12.28
N VAL A 456 -19.71 -0.96 -11.44
CA VAL A 456 -19.53 -0.38 -10.10
C VAL A 456 -20.61 -0.95 -9.17
N GLY A 457 -20.20 -1.48 -8.02
CA GLY A 457 -21.13 -2.16 -7.12
C GLY A 457 -20.78 -2.03 -5.65
N VAL A 458 -21.69 -2.55 -4.82
CA VAL A 458 -21.46 -2.81 -3.39
C VAL A 458 -21.62 -4.30 -3.16
N THR A 459 -20.75 -4.91 -2.38
CA THR A 459 -20.87 -6.31 -1.96
C THR A 459 -20.31 -6.46 -0.55
N ASP A 460 -21.05 -7.14 0.31
CA ASP A 460 -20.77 -7.26 1.76
C ASP A 460 -20.51 -5.90 2.44
N GLY A 461 -21.30 -4.88 2.05
CA GLY A 461 -21.18 -3.51 2.55
C GLY A 461 -20.05 -2.68 1.95
N VAL A 462 -19.14 -3.27 1.17
CA VAL A 462 -17.97 -2.55 0.61
C VAL A 462 -18.17 -2.20 -0.86
N ALA A 463 -17.93 -0.93 -1.21
CA ALA A 463 -17.97 -0.44 -2.58
C ALA A 463 -16.74 -0.87 -3.40
N TYR A 464 -16.95 -1.18 -4.68
CA TYR A 464 -15.89 -1.55 -5.63
C TYR A 464 -16.17 -1.02 -7.05
N ILE A 465 -15.10 -0.78 -7.80
CA ILE A 465 -15.10 -0.48 -9.23
C ILE A 465 -14.46 -1.65 -9.98
N LEU A 466 -15.10 -2.14 -11.04
CA LEU A 466 -14.48 -3.03 -12.02
C LEU A 466 -13.96 -2.22 -13.20
N MET A 467 -12.74 -2.50 -13.63
CA MET A 467 -12.08 -1.79 -14.73
C MET A 467 -11.18 -2.70 -15.57
N GLU A 468 -10.74 -2.16 -16.69
CA GLU A 468 -9.83 -2.80 -17.63
C GLU A 468 -8.49 -3.21 -16.99
N TYR A 469 -8.12 -4.48 -17.16
CA TYR A 469 -6.78 -4.94 -16.81
C TYR A 469 -5.79 -4.57 -17.93
N VAL A 470 -5.10 -3.43 -17.76
CA VAL A 470 -3.95 -3.08 -18.59
C VAL A 470 -2.77 -3.96 -18.20
N ARG A 471 -2.39 -4.87 -19.10
CA ARG A 471 -1.32 -5.85 -18.87
C ARG A 471 0.06 -5.22 -19.02
N GLY A 472 0.54 -4.51 -17.99
CA GLY A 472 1.88 -3.94 -17.94
C GLY A 472 2.13 -3.09 -16.69
N PRO A 473 3.32 -2.48 -16.57
CA PRO A 473 3.66 -1.59 -15.46
C PRO A 473 2.99 -0.21 -15.57
N ASP A 474 2.90 0.48 -14.44
CA ASP A 474 2.81 1.94 -14.40
C ASP A 474 4.15 2.60 -14.79
N LEU A 475 4.08 3.83 -15.28
CA LEU A 475 5.22 4.60 -15.75
C LEU A 475 6.20 4.94 -14.61
N LYS A 476 5.79 4.94 -13.33
CA LYS A 476 6.71 5.20 -12.20
C LYS A 476 7.58 3.99 -11.85
N ARG A 477 6.99 2.79 -11.81
CA ARG A 477 7.71 1.50 -11.68
C ARG A 477 8.71 1.33 -12.81
N LEU A 478 8.30 1.69 -14.02
CA LEU A 478 9.13 1.67 -15.23
C LEU A 478 10.31 2.66 -15.18
N LEU A 479 10.07 3.92 -14.79
CA LEU A 479 11.12 4.90 -14.50
C LEU A 479 12.07 4.46 -13.37
N THR A 480 11.63 3.56 -12.49
CA THR A 480 12.45 3.02 -11.41
C THR A 480 13.34 1.87 -11.91
N GLU A 481 12.81 0.98 -12.76
CA GLU A 481 13.61 -0.05 -13.45
C GLU A 481 14.65 0.54 -14.40
N LEU A 482 14.31 1.58 -15.18
CA LEU A 482 15.27 2.27 -16.05
C LEU A 482 16.43 2.85 -15.23
N ARG A 483 16.15 3.56 -14.14
CA ARG A 483 17.19 4.08 -13.22
C ARG A 483 18.01 2.95 -12.58
N ARG A 484 17.37 1.84 -12.16
CA ARG A 484 18.05 0.65 -11.60
C ARG A 484 19.02 -0.01 -12.60
N LYS A 485 18.71 0.06 -13.90
CA LYS A 485 19.58 -0.42 -14.99
C LYS A 485 20.56 0.64 -15.54
N GLY A 486 20.57 1.86 -15.01
CA GLY A 486 21.37 2.97 -15.56
C GLY A 486 20.91 3.46 -16.93
N MET A 487 19.71 3.09 -17.37
CA MET A 487 19.13 3.43 -18.67
C MET A 487 18.33 4.73 -18.61
N ALA A 488 18.40 5.51 -19.69
CA ALA A 488 17.48 6.62 -19.95
C ALA A 488 16.28 6.16 -20.79
N LEU A 489 15.19 6.92 -20.77
CA LEU A 489 14.08 6.75 -21.71
C LEU A 489 14.41 7.51 -23.02
N PRO A 490 14.34 6.88 -24.21
CA PRO A 490 14.52 7.58 -25.47
C PRO A 490 13.52 8.72 -25.66
N LEU A 491 13.98 9.83 -26.23
CA LEU A 491 13.21 11.06 -26.44
C LEU A 491 11.90 10.80 -27.17
N GLU A 492 11.97 10.00 -28.23
CA GLU A 492 10.88 9.61 -29.09
C GLU A 492 9.83 8.74 -28.36
N HIS A 493 10.25 7.96 -27.37
CA HIS A 493 9.33 7.18 -26.54
C HIS A 493 8.66 8.05 -25.48
N ALA A 494 9.41 8.95 -24.83
CA ALA A 494 8.85 9.93 -23.90
C ALA A 494 7.80 10.84 -24.58
N LEU A 495 8.11 11.36 -25.77
CA LEU A 495 7.20 12.17 -26.58
C LEU A 495 5.95 11.38 -26.98
N ARG A 496 6.09 10.14 -27.49
CA ARG A 496 4.92 9.29 -27.85
C ARG A 496 4.03 9.03 -26.65
N ILE A 497 4.57 8.65 -25.48
CA ILE A 497 3.79 8.41 -24.25
C ILE A 497 2.99 9.65 -23.87
N VAL A 498 3.61 10.83 -23.92
CA VAL A 498 2.95 12.09 -23.56
C VAL A 498 1.89 12.50 -24.60
N ALA A 499 2.10 12.24 -25.90
CA ALA A 499 1.10 12.45 -26.96
C ALA A 499 -0.14 11.54 -26.78
N GLU A 500 0.06 10.26 -26.43
CA GLU A 500 -1.03 9.32 -26.15
C GLU A 500 -1.83 9.73 -24.90
N VAL A 501 -1.17 10.14 -23.81
CA VAL A 501 -1.84 10.66 -22.61
C VAL A 501 -2.58 11.98 -22.90
N ALA A 502 -1.99 12.86 -23.71
CA ALA A 502 -2.63 14.10 -24.16
C ALA A 502 -3.89 13.85 -25.00
N ALA A 503 -3.93 12.78 -25.81
CA ALA A 503 -5.13 12.37 -26.53
C ALA A 503 -6.26 11.96 -25.56
N GLY A 504 -5.95 11.13 -24.54
CA GLY A 504 -6.90 10.74 -23.50
C GLY A 504 -7.41 11.92 -22.69
N LEU A 505 -6.53 12.83 -22.27
CA LEU A 505 -6.91 14.06 -21.58
C LEU A 505 -7.80 14.95 -22.44
N HIS A 506 -7.45 15.18 -23.72
CA HIS A 506 -8.28 15.98 -24.61
C HIS A 506 -9.70 15.43 -24.75
N TYR A 507 -9.85 14.11 -24.93
CA TYR A 507 -11.16 13.46 -25.00
C TYR A 507 -11.98 13.68 -23.71
N ALA A 508 -11.36 13.57 -22.53
CA ALA A 508 -12.03 13.84 -21.26
C ALA A 508 -12.39 15.33 -21.07
N HIS A 509 -11.49 16.24 -21.44
CA HIS A 509 -11.68 17.69 -21.39
C HIS A 509 -12.76 18.17 -22.36
N ALA A 510 -12.97 17.49 -23.48
CA ALA A 510 -13.95 17.80 -24.51
C ALA A 510 -15.20 16.89 -24.47
N TYR A 511 -15.40 16.13 -23.39
CA TYR A 511 -16.48 15.15 -23.32
C TYR A 511 -17.87 15.82 -23.39
N VAL A 512 -18.70 15.32 -24.32
CA VAL A 512 -20.10 15.66 -24.50
C VAL A 512 -20.90 14.37 -24.37
N ASP A 513 -22.00 14.40 -23.63
CA ASP A 513 -22.82 13.21 -23.41
C ASP A 513 -23.82 12.93 -24.57
N PRO A 514 -24.52 11.78 -24.57
CA PRO A 514 -25.49 11.45 -25.62
C PRO A 514 -26.69 12.39 -25.76
N SER A 515 -26.89 13.35 -24.85
CA SER A 515 -27.91 14.42 -25.00
C SER A 515 -27.40 15.64 -25.76
N GLY A 516 -26.09 15.69 -26.06
CA GLY A 516 -25.41 16.88 -26.58
C GLY A 516 -24.94 17.85 -25.48
N THR A 517 -25.04 17.47 -24.21
CA THR A 517 -24.63 18.32 -23.08
C THR A 517 -23.13 18.18 -22.81
N ALA A 518 -22.40 19.29 -22.82
CA ALA A 518 -20.98 19.32 -22.51
C ALA A 518 -20.73 19.03 -21.02
N HIS A 519 -19.94 17.99 -20.75
CA HIS A 519 -19.59 17.52 -19.40
C HIS A 519 -18.06 17.32 -19.29
N PRO A 520 -17.27 18.41 -19.34
CA PRO A 520 -15.81 18.34 -19.34
C PRO A 520 -15.27 17.73 -18.04
N VAL A 521 -14.45 16.67 -18.15
CA VAL A 521 -13.86 15.96 -17.01
C VAL A 521 -12.38 16.31 -16.88
N VAL A 522 -12.03 17.05 -15.82
CA VAL A 522 -10.62 17.37 -15.45
C VAL A 522 -10.08 16.30 -14.52
N HIS A 523 -8.87 15.79 -14.79
CA HIS A 523 -8.29 14.62 -14.12
C HIS A 523 -7.67 14.91 -12.76
N ARG A 524 -7.05 16.09 -12.56
CA ARG A 524 -6.52 16.56 -11.24
C ARG A 524 -5.42 15.71 -10.58
N ASP A 525 -4.89 14.70 -11.27
CA ASP A 525 -3.92 13.75 -10.69
C ASP A 525 -2.99 13.10 -11.73
N VAL A 526 -2.73 13.79 -12.84
CA VAL A 526 -1.81 13.31 -13.89
C VAL A 526 -0.41 13.16 -13.32
N SER A 527 0.05 11.91 -13.18
CA SER A 527 1.39 11.57 -12.70
C SER A 527 1.80 10.19 -13.22
N PRO A 528 3.09 9.80 -13.18
CA PRO A 528 3.54 8.51 -13.73
C PRO A 528 2.97 7.27 -13.02
N HIS A 529 2.38 7.42 -11.83
CA HIS A 529 1.66 6.34 -11.14
C HIS A 529 0.32 5.99 -11.80
N ASN A 530 -0.28 6.97 -12.50
CA ASN A 530 -1.61 6.90 -13.11
C ASN A 530 -1.52 6.69 -14.64
N VAL A 531 -0.32 6.50 -15.19
CA VAL A 531 -0.09 6.21 -16.61
C VAL A 531 0.40 4.77 -16.73
N LEU A 532 -0.45 3.89 -17.25
CA LEU A 532 -0.15 2.48 -17.47
C LEU A 532 0.33 2.27 -18.91
N VAL A 533 1.33 1.42 -19.10
CA VAL A 533 1.80 1.03 -20.44
C VAL A 533 1.69 -0.49 -20.59
N SER A 534 0.77 -0.92 -21.44
CA SER A 534 0.62 -2.34 -21.79
C SER A 534 1.87 -2.87 -22.48
N LEU A 535 2.20 -4.14 -22.22
CA LEU A 535 3.20 -4.90 -22.96
C LEU A 535 2.89 -4.95 -24.47
N ASP A 536 1.64 -4.74 -24.86
CA ASP A 536 1.18 -4.74 -26.25
C ASP A 536 1.12 -3.31 -26.84
N GLY A 537 1.61 -2.30 -26.11
CA GLY A 537 1.88 -0.94 -26.59
C GLY A 537 0.84 0.11 -26.20
N ALA A 538 -0.37 -0.31 -25.81
CA ALA A 538 -1.41 0.62 -25.38
C ALA A 538 -0.99 1.43 -24.14
N ILE A 539 -0.95 2.75 -24.29
CA ILE A 539 -0.65 3.72 -23.22
C ILE A 539 -1.98 4.29 -22.72
N LYS A 540 -2.29 4.09 -21.43
CA LYS A 540 -3.60 4.36 -20.83
C LYS A 540 -3.50 5.14 -19.52
N LEU A 541 -4.41 6.10 -19.35
CA LEU A 541 -4.55 6.95 -18.17
C LEU A 541 -5.61 6.37 -17.20
N SER A 542 -5.30 6.31 -15.91
CA SER A 542 -6.14 5.72 -14.85
C SER A 542 -6.37 6.68 -13.67
N ASP A 543 -7.32 6.33 -12.78
CA ASP A 543 -7.50 6.98 -11.47
C ASP A 543 -7.69 8.52 -11.55
N PHE A 544 -8.78 8.95 -12.19
CA PHE A 544 -9.18 10.36 -12.23
C PHE A 544 -9.44 10.89 -10.80
N GLY A 545 -8.65 11.87 -10.37
CA GLY A 545 -8.57 12.41 -9.01
C GLY A 545 -9.76 13.30 -8.60
N ILE A 546 -10.97 12.90 -8.93
CA ILE A 546 -12.23 13.61 -8.67
C ILE A 546 -12.54 13.66 -7.15
N ALA A 547 -11.95 12.75 -6.38
CA ALA A 547 -11.84 12.84 -4.92
C ALA A 547 -11.37 14.21 -4.40
N LYS A 548 -10.47 14.88 -5.12
CA LYS A 548 -9.76 16.10 -4.69
C LYS A 548 -10.60 17.39 -4.80
N VAL A 549 -11.91 17.29 -5.01
CA VAL A 549 -12.77 18.46 -5.24
C VAL A 549 -13.08 19.20 -3.92
N GLN A 550 -13.12 18.49 -2.79
CA GLN A 550 -13.47 19.05 -1.48
C GLN A 550 -12.26 19.10 -0.56
N GLY A 551 -11.64 20.27 -0.41
CA GLY A 551 -10.85 20.73 0.77
C GLY A 551 -9.57 20.01 1.23
N GLU A 552 -9.44 18.69 1.08
CA GLU A 552 -8.68 17.86 2.03
C GLU A 552 -7.29 17.39 1.57
N GLU A 553 -6.63 18.07 0.62
CA GLU A 553 -5.23 17.72 0.27
C GLU A 553 -4.18 18.02 1.39
N GLN A 554 -4.59 18.50 2.59
CA GLN A 554 -3.65 18.84 3.67
C GLN A 554 -3.26 17.69 4.62
N THR A 555 -4.06 16.62 4.79
CA THR A 555 -3.90 15.69 5.94
C THR A 555 -3.96 14.20 5.60
N GLN A 556 -3.08 13.71 4.71
CA GLN A 556 -2.78 12.26 4.61
C GLN A 556 -1.36 11.96 4.06
N ALA A 557 -0.33 12.53 4.70
CA ALA A 557 1.05 12.39 4.23
C ALA A 557 1.60 10.95 4.43
N GLY A 558 1.99 10.34 3.31
CA GLY A 558 2.48 8.97 3.16
C GLY A 558 2.54 8.66 1.67
N VAL A 559 1.36 8.51 1.05
CA VAL A 559 1.20 8.46 -0.42
C VAL A 559 1.55 9.80 -1.10
N ILE A 560 1.31 10.91 -0.40
CA ILE A 560 1.37 12.28 -0.96
C ILE A 560 2.81 12.78 -1.26
N LYS A 561 3.85 12.27 -0.59
CA LYS A 561 5.27 12.73 -0.69
C LYS A 561 5.88 12.59 -2.10
N GLY A 562 5.23 11.82 -2.98
CA GLY A 562 5.54 11.76 -4.41
C GLY A 562 4.67 12.67 -5.29
N LYS A 563 3.37 12.84 -4.96
CA LYS A 563 2.38 13.46 -5.86
C LYS A 563 2.35 15.00 -5.80
N ILE A 564 2.80 15.63 -4.71
CA ILE A 564 2.91 17.11 -4.62
C ILE A 564 3.70 17.70 -5.80
N SER A 565 4.74 17.01 -6.27
CA SER A 565 5.64 17.53 -7.32
C SER A 565 4.98 17.74 -8.70
N TYR A 566 3.79 17.19 -8.96
CA TYR A 566 3.04 17.38 -10.21
C TYR A 566 1.87 18.38 -10.07
N LEU A 567 1.65 18.95 -8.87
CA LEU A 567 0.60 19.95 -8.67
C LEU A 567 0.86 21.20 -9.51
N SER A 568 -0.21 21.75 -10.06
CA SER A 568 -0.18 23.04 -10.75
C SER A 568 -0.06 24.21 -9.75
N PRO A 569 0.40 25.40 -10.19
CA PRO A 569 0.46 26.60 -9.35
C PRO A 569 -0.92 27.06 -8.86
N GLU A 570 -1.99 26.71 -9.56
CA GLU A 570 -3.37 26.93 -9.14
C GLU A 570 -3.81 25.92 -8.07
N ALA A 571 -3.55 24.62 -8.25
CA ALA A 571 -3.83 23.59 -7.24
C ALA A 571 -3.04 23.81 -5.94
N ALA A 572 -1.73 24.05 -6.05
CA ALA A 572 -0.85 24.38 -4.92
C ALA A 572 -1.21 25.70 -4.19
N SER A 573 -2.14 26.49 -4.76
CA SER A 573 -2.69 27.71 -4.14
C SER A 573 -4.17 27.58 -3.74
N GLY A 574 -4.79 26.39 -3.84
CA GLY A 574 -6.23 26.20 -3.59
C GLY A 574 -7.15 26.97 -4.54
N ARG A 575 -6.68 27.36 -5.73
CA ARG A 575 -7.48 28.10 -6.72
C ARG A 575 -8.34 27.14 -7.57
N PRO A 576 -9.48 27.60 -8.14
CA PRO A 576 -10.29 26.79 -9.05
C PRO A 576 -9.47 26.22 -10.22
N LEU A 577 -9.73 24.96 -10.57
CA LEU A 577 -9.00 24.20 -11.59
C LEU A 577 -9.80 24.09 -12.89
N ASP A 578 -9.18 24.46 -14.00
CA ASP A 578 -9.63 24.11 -15.36
C ASP A 578 -8.77 22.95 -15.94
N TRP A 579 -9.00 22.57 -17.18
CA TRP A 579 -8.25 21.51 -17.88
C TRP A 579 -6.74 21.79 -18.02
N ARG A 580 -6.29 23.04 -17.89
CA ARG A 580 -4.87 23.41 -18.01
C ARG A 580 -4.05 22.98 -16.79
N ASN A 581 -4.71 22.65 -15.67
CA ASN A 581 -4.10 21.94 -14.55
C ASN A 581 -3.40 20.66 -15.05
N ASP A 582 -4.12 19.87 -15.84
CA ASP A 582 -3.65 18.57 -16.32
C ASP A 582 -2.55 18.74 -17.38
N VAL A 583 -2.60 19.82 -18.17
CA VAL A 583 -1.53 20.21 -19.12
C VAL A 583 -0.24 20.56 -18.39
N PHE A 584 -0.30 21.29 -17.26
CA PHE A 584 0.88 21.57 -16.44
C PHE A 584 1.46 20.28 -15.85
N ALA A 585 0.62 19.45 -15.24
CA ALA A 585 1.04 18.18 -14.66
C ALA A 585 1.65 17.23 -15.70
N LEU A 586 1.10 17.19 -16.91
CA LEU A 586 1.67 16.45 -18.04
C LEU A 586 3.02 17.05 -18.52
N GLY A 587 3.18 18.38 -18.46
CA GLY A 587 4.47 19.05 -18.65
C GLY A 587 5.52 18.64 -17.60
N VAL A 588 5.12 18.48 -16.33
CA VAL A 588 6.00 17.94 -15.27
C VAL A 588 6.39 16.48 -15.57
N VAL A 589 5.44 15.66 -16.06
CA VAL A 589 5.74 14.28 -16.48
C VAL A 589 6.77 14.28 -17.61
N LEU A 590 6.56 15.04 -18.69
CA LEU A 590 7.52 15.10 -19.81
C LEU A 590 8.92 15.59 -19.36
N PHE A 591 8.97 16.55 -18.42
CA PHE A 591 10.23 16.97 -17.80
C PHE A 591 10.93 15.83 -17.04
N GLU A 592 10.21 15.07 -16.20
CA GLU A 592 10.79 13.93 -15.46
C GLU A 592 11.27 12.83 -16.42
N LEU A 593 10.48 12.51 -17.46
CA LEU A 593 10.81 11.47 -18.43
C LEU A 593 12.15 11.71 -19.16
N LEU A 594 12.47 12.97 -19.49
CA LEU A 594 13.68 13.33 -20.24
C LEU A 594 14.88 13.70 -19.35
N THR A 595 14.64 14.34 -18.19
CA THR A 595 15.73 14.79 -17.31
C THR A 595 16.13 13.76 -16.25
N GLY A 596 15.19 12.88 -15.86
CA GLY A 596 15.30 12.01 -14.69
C GLY A 596 15.10 12.74 -13.36
N GLN A 597 14.62 13.99 -13.38
CA GLN A 597 14.48 14.87 -12.20
C GLN A 597 13.11 15.57 -12.20
N LEU A 598 12.68 16.08 -11.05
CA LEU A 598 11.42 16.84 -10.91
C LEU A 598 11.73 18.35 -10.82
N PRO A 599 11.08 19.21 -11.64
CA PRO A 599 11.53 20.59 -11.87
C PRO A 599 11.48 21.48 -10.61
N PHE A 600 10.49 21.25 -9.75
CA PHE A 600 10.22 22.07 -8.56
C PHE A 600 10.50 21.36 -7.23
N ARG A 601 11.05 20.14 -7.25
CA ARG A 601 11.31 19.37 -6.02
C ARG A 601 12.40 20.05 -5.18
N ARG A 602 12.13 20.26 -3.90
CA ARG A 602 13.05 20.80 -2.88
C ARG A 602 13.09 19.84 -1.68
N ASP A 603 13.90 20.16 -0.67
CA ASP A 603 14.21 19.26 0.46
C ASP A 603 13.00 18.89 1.32
N HIS A 604 11.95 19.73 1.31
CA HIS A 604 10.69 19.49 1.99
C HIS A 604 9.48 20.00 1.20
N ASP A 605 8.30 19.47 1.53
CA ASP A 605 7.06 19.65 0.78
C ASP A 605 6.64 21.13 0.66
N ALA A 606 6.75 21.91 1.75
CA ALA A 606 6.43 23.34 1.73
C ALA A 606 7.37 24.16 0.82
N ALA A 607 8.65 23.81 0.71
CA ALA A 607 9.57 24.43 -0.25
C ALA A 607 9.26 23.99 -1.69
N THR A 608 8.86 22.73 -1.89
CA THR A 608 8.39 22.23 -3.20
C THR A 608 7.13 22.98 -3.66
N LEU A 609 6.15 23.18 -2.78
CA LEU A 609 4.96 24.01 -3.06
C LEU A 609 5.32 25.47 -3.37
N ALA A 610 6.24 26.07 -2.60
CA ALA A 610 6.73 27.42 -2.88
C ALA A 610 7.40 27.52 -4.27
N ALA A 611 8.21 26.54 -4.66
CA ALA A 611 8.84 26.47 -5.98
C ALA A 611 7.80 26.27 -7.11
N ILE A 612 6.80 25.39 -6.90
CA ILE A 612 5.67 25.21 -7.82
C ILE A 612 4.93 26.54 -8.04
N VAL A 613 4.68 27.33 -6.99
CA VAL A 613 3.95 28.60 -7.13
C VAL A 613 4.83 29.73 -7.69
N ARG A 614 6.12 29.82 -7.32
CA ARG A 614 6.93 31.04 -7.51
C ARG A 614 8.14 30.91 -8.44
N GLU A 615 8.81 29.76 -8.47
CA GLU A 615 10.10 29.61 -9.17
C GLU A 615 9.90 29.20 -10.64
N PRO A 616 10.63 29.78 -11.62
CA PRO A 616 10.56 29.33 -13.01
C PRO A 616 11.02 27.88 -13.15
N ALA A 617 10.54 27.18 -14.18
CA ALA A 617 11.03 25.84 -14.50
C ALA A 617 12.51 25.90 -14.94
N PRO A 618 13.35 24.91 -14.57
CA PRO A 618 14.68 24.75 -15.17
C PRO A 618 14.56 24.53 -16.69
N VAL A 619 15.57 24.96 -17.45
CA VAL A 619 15.60 24.72 -18.91
C VAL A 619 16.07 23.29 -19.18
N PRO A 620 15.27 22.42 -19.84
CA PRO A 620 15.64 21.00 -20.02
C PRO A 620 16.97 20.80 -20.77
N SER A 621 17.20 21.53 -21.86
CA SER A 621 18.45 21.48 -22.64
C SER A 621 19.71 21.88 -21.84
N GLN A 622 19.57 22.67 -20.77
CA GLN A 622 20.70 23.00 -19.88
C GLN A 622 21.04 21.86 -18.90
N LEU A 623 20.04 21.05 -18.52
CA LEU A 623 20.24 19.86 -17.66
C LEU A 623 20.70 18.63 -18.46
N LYS A 624 20.24 18.52 -19.72
CA LYS A 624 20.55 17.43 -20.65
C LYS A 624 20.74 18.01 -22.07
N PRO A 625 21.98 18.29 -22.50
CA PRO A 625 22.26 18.90 -23.80
C PRO A 625 21.84 18.12 -25.05
N HIS A 626 21.34 16.89 -24.90
CA HIS A 626 20.76 16.09 -26.00
C HIS A 626 19.24 16.32 -26.17
N ILE A 627 18.57 17.07 -25.29
CA ILE A 627 17.17 17.45 -25.46
C ILE A 627 17.12 18.61 -26.46
N PRO A 628 16.41 18.49 -27.60
CA PRO A 628 16.22 19.59 -28.55
C PRO A 628 15.64 20.86 -27.92
N GLN A 629 15.90 22.02 -28.53
CA GLN A 629 15.43 23.29 -27.99
C GLN A 629 13.91 23.46 -28.17
N ASP A 630 13.32 22.99 -29.26
CA ASP A 630 11.87 22.99 -29.46
C ASP A 630 11.13 22.09 -28.45
N VAL A 631 11.68 20.90 -28.14
CA VAL A 631 11.23 20.05 -27.02
C VAL A 631 11.33 20.79 -25.67
N SER A 632 12.45 21.48 -25.45
CA SER A 632 12.67 22.26 -24.21
C SER A 632 11.66 23.40 -24.08
N ASP A 633 11.40 24.13 -25.16
CA ASP A 633 10.45 25.23 -25.21
C ASP A 633 9.00 24.76 -25.03
N LEU A 634 8.64 23.58 -25.55
CA LEU A 634 7.34 22.93 -25.36
C LEU A 634 7.08 22.64 -23.88
N ILE A 635 8.07 22.05 -23.19
CA ILE A 635 8.01 21.77 -21.75
C ILE A 635 7.90 23.09 -20.97
N LEU A 636 8.66 24.12 -21.34
CA LEU A 636 8.60 25.43 -20.71
C LEU A 636 7.25 26.13 -20.93
N ARG A 637 6.61 25.98 -22.11
CA ARG A 637 5.23 26.45 -22.40
C ARG A 637 4.18 25.72 -21.55
N ALA A 638 4.33 24.42 -21.33
CA ALA A 638 3.45 23.65 -20.45
C ALA A 638 3.63 24.03 -18.96
N LEU A 639 4.84 24.42 -18.55
CA LEU A 639 5.17 24.78 -17.16
C LEU A 639 5.01 26.29 -16.84
N VAL A 640 4.36 27.07 -17.71
CA VAL A 640 4.04 28.49 -17.43
C VAL A 640 3.09 28.61 -16.23
N LYS A 641 3.43 29.51 -15.29
CA LYS A 641 2.73 29.66 -14.01
C LYS A 641 1.33 30.24 -14.12
N ASP A 642 1.15 31.15 -15.07
CA ASP A 642 -0.14 31.73 -15.45
C ASP A 642 -0.87 30.80 -16.44
N PRO A 643 -2.03 30.21 -16.08
CA PRO A 643 -2.78 29.34 -16.98
C PRO A 643 -3.19 30.04 -18.29
N ALA A 644 -3.42 31.35 -18.29
CA ALA A 644 -3.81 32.09 -19.49
C ALA A 644 -2.68 32.20 -20.53
N ARG A 645 -1.43 31.96 -20.11
CA ARG A 645 -0.22 32.00 -20.95
C ARG A 645 0.44 30.63 -21.15
N ARG A 646 -0.16 29.57 -20.60
CA ARG A 646 0.26 28.17 -20.74
C ARG A 646 -0.25 27.58 -22.06
N THR A 647 0.33 26.47 -22.52
CA THR A 647 -0.23 25.65 -23.61
C THR A 647 -1.74 25.43 -23.37
N PRO A 648 -2.63 25.79 -24.31
CA PRO A 648 -4.02 26.12 -23.96
C PRO A 648 -4.93 24.91 -23.73
N SER A 649 -4.55 23.73 -24.25
CA SER A 649 -5.30 22.47 -24.14
C SER A 649 -4.36 21.28 -24.32
N ALA A 650 -4.82 20.08 -23.94
CA ALA A 650 -4.09 18.84 -24.22
C ALA A 650 -3.99 18.54 -25.72
N ALA A 651 -4.98 18.96 -26.54
CA ALA A 651 -4.91 18.86 -28.00
C ALA A 651 -3.73 19.65 -28.56
N ALA A 652 -3.59 20.92 -28.19
CA ALA A 652 -2.49 21.77 -28.63
C ALA A 652 -1.12 21.19 -28.20
N MET A 653 -1.02 20.67 -26.97
CA MET A 653 0.21 20.00 -26.51
C MET A 653 0.54 18.76 -27.35
N ARG A 654 -0.48 17.97 -27.74
CA ARG A 654 -0.29 16.81 -28.63
C ARG A 654 0.15 17.23 -30.03
N GLU A 655 -0.52 18.21 -30.63
CA GLU A 655 -0.17 18.74 -31.97
C GLU A 655 1.27 19.24 -32.01
N GLU A 656 1.70 19.95 -30.95
CA GLU A 656 3.08 20.42 -30.79
C GLU A 656 4.09 19.26 -30.68
N ILE A 657 3.74 18.18 -29.96
CA ILE A 657 4.57 16.96 -29.88
C ILE A 657 4.65 16.23 -31.22
N GLU A 658 3.53 16.02 -31.92
CA GLU A 658 3.52 15.32 -33.22
C GLU A 658 4.32 16.13 -34.28
N ALA A 659 4.25 17.47 -34.23
CA ALA A 659 5.07 18.36 -35.05
C ALA A 659 6.58 18.22 -34.74
N VAL A 660 6.96 18.16 -33.47
CA VAL A 660 8.35 17.90 -33.03
C VAL A 660 8.83 16.50 -33.46
N ILE A 661 8.00 15.47 -33.33
CA ILE A 661 8.29 14.11 -33.80
C ILE A 661 8.56 14.11 -35.31
N ALA A 662 7.73 14.82 -36.10
CA ALA A 662 7.92 14.95 -37.54
C ALA A 662 9.18 15.77 -37.92
N HIS A 663 9.43 16.89 -37.22
CA HIS A 663 10.59 17.77 -37.44
C HIS A 663 11.92 17.03 -37.27
N HIS A 664 12.08 16.31 -36.15
CA HIS A 664 13.28 15.52 -35.86
C HIS A 664 13.26 14.12 -36.49
N ARG A 665 12.22 13.77 -37.27
CA ARG A 665 12.02 12.48 -37.94
C ARG A 665 12.07 11.27 -36.99
N LEU A 666 11.57 11.46 -35.77
CA LEU A 666 11.63 10.48 -34.69
C LEU A 666 10.70 9.29 -34.96
N SER A 667 11.27 8.09 -35.01
CA SER A 667 10.52 6.86 -35.29
C SER A 667 10.01 6.21 -34.00
N SER A 668 8.83 6.64 -33.52
CA SER A 668 8.23 6.09 -32.30
C SER A 668 6.72 5.84 -32.41
N SER A 669 6.38 4.57 -32.24
CA SER A 669 5.03 4.02 -32.23
C SER A 669 4.70 3.40 -30.85
N PRO A 670 3.42 3.21 -30.51
CA PRO A 670 3.02 2.45 -29.32
C PRO A 670 3.69 1.07 -29.24
N ALA A 671 3.88 0.38 -30.38
CA ALA A 671 4.54 -0.93 -30.45
C ALA A 671 6.05 -0.87 -30.13
N SER A 672 6.78 0.14 -30.63
CA SER A 672 8.20 0.30 -30.31
C SER A 672 8.41 0.70 -28.84
N VAL A 673 7.52 1.52 -28.28
CA VAL A 673 7.49 1.84 -26.84
C VAL A 673 7.32 0.55 -26.02
N ALA A 674 6.37 -0.32 -26.40
CA ALA A 674 6.20 -1.63 -25.76
C ALA A 674 7.43 -2.54 -25.86
N GLN A 675 8.12 -2.55 -27.01
CA GLN A 675 9.31 -3.37 -27.21
C GLN A 675 10.47 -2.91 -26.32
N PHE A 676 10.78 -1.61 -26.31
CA PHE A 676 11.76 -1.02 -25.40
C PHE A 676 11.43 -1.33 -23.93
N PHE A 677 10.15 -1.35 -23.56
CA PHE A 677 9.72 -1.69 -22.20
C PHE A 677 9.76 -3.19 -21.85
N LYS A 678 9.54 -4.09 -22.81
CA LYS A 678 9.81 -5.53 -22.63
C LYS A 678 11.30 -5.77 -22.32
N GLU A 679 12.19 -5.10 -23.05
CA GLU A 679 13.64 -5.16 -22.84
C GLU A 679 14.06 -4.49 -21.52
N ALA A 680 13.50 -3.32 -21.19
CA ALA A 680 13.73 -2.63 -19.93
C ALA A 680 13.25 -3.44 -18.70
N LEU A 681 12.20 -4.27 -18.83
CA LEU A 681 11.77 -5.19 -17.76
C LEU A 681 12.66 -6.44 -17.67
N GLY A 682 12.98 -7.08 -18.79
CA GLY A 682 13.75 -8.35 -18.80
C GLY A 682 13.03 -9.45 -18.01
N ASP A 683 13.70 -10.10 -17.07
CA ASP A 683 13.15 -11.19 -16.23
C ASP A 683 11.85 -10.80 -15.51
N ARG A 684 11.69 -9.51 -15.17
CA ARG A 684 10.47 -8.95 -14.53
C ARG A 684 9.23 -9.03 -15.41
N LEU A 685 9.36 -9.30 -16.71
CA LEU A 685 8.25 -9.53 -17.64
C LEU A 685 7.33 -10.68 -17.18
N SER A 686 7.87 -11.64 -16.43
CA SER A 686 7.13 -12.75 -15.80
C SER A 686 6.06 -12.30 -14.79
N GLU A 687 6.25 -11.16 -14.11
CA GLU A 687 5.27 -10.57 -13.16
C GLU A 687 3.93 -10.20 -13.84
N TYR A 688 3.96 -10.06 -15.17
CA TYR A 688 2.85 -9.70 -16.04
C TYR A 688 2.41 -10.86 -16.95
N ALA A 689 2.87 -12.09 -16.68
CA ALA A 689 2.27 -13.29 -17.27
C ALA A 689 0.88 -13.52 -16.64
N PRO A 690 -0.17 -13.85 -17.42
CA PRO A 690 -1.40 -14.41 -16.86
C PRO A 690 -1.06 -15.77 -16.27
N SER A 691 -1.22 -15.94 -14.96
CA SER A 691 -0.84 -17.17 -14.26
C SER A 691 -1.58 -18.38 -14.84
N SER A 692 -0.84 -19.25 -15.56
CA SER A 692 -1.38 -20.50 -16.06
C SER A 692 -1.68 -21.43 -14.90
N ILE A 693 -2.94 -21.83 -14.73
CA ILE A 693 -3.36 -22.79 -13.71
C ILE A 693 -2.70 -24.14 -14.03
N ALA A 694 -1.70 -24.52 -13.23
CA ALA A 694 -0.98 -25.78 -13.36
C ALA A 694 -1.80 -26.95 -12.80
N GLY A 695 -2.91 -27.28 -13.44
CA GLY A 695 -3.71 -28.47 -13.14
C GLY A 695 -3.01 -29.73 -13.63
N SER A 696 -2.61 -30.62 -12.73
CA SER A 696 -2.08 -31.93 -13.08
C SER A 696 -3.20 -32.86 -13.54
N GLY A 697 -3.05 -33.43 -14.74
CA GLY A 697 -4.04 -34.32 -15.36
C GLY A 697 -3.40 -35.36 -16.25
N THR A 698 -3.03 -36.51 -15.68
CA THR A 698 -2.51 -37.66 -16.43
C THR A 698 -3.65 -38.39 -17.15
N GLY A 699 -3.73 -38.28 -18.48
CA GLY A 699 -4.79 -38.92 -19.27
C GLY A 699 -4.52 -38.98 -20.78
N SER A 700 -3.99 -40.12 -21.24
CA SER A 700 -4.02 -40.69 -22.60
C SER A 700 -4.54 -39.85 -23.81
N ASN A 701 -3.68 -39.66 -24.82
CA ASN A 701 -4.06 -39.31 -26.19
C ASN A 701 -5.09 -40.28 -26.80
N PRO A 702 -5.92 -39.79 -27.74
CA PRO A 702 -5.89 -40.36 -29.11
C PRO A 702 -5.22 -39.44 -30.15
N ARG A 703 -4.62 -40.03 -31.20
CA ARG A 703 -3.98 -39.31 -32.31
C ARG A 703 -4.95 -39.06 -33.47
N SER A 704 -4.89 -37.86 -34.08
CA SER A 704 -4.92 -37.60 -35.55
C SER A 704 -4.96 -36.08 -35.80
N LEU A 705 -4.39 -35.50 -36.86
CA LEU A 705 -3.49 -36.01 -37.92
C LEU A 705 -2.72 -34.80 -38.49
N MET A 706 -1.40 -34.88 -38.66
CA MET A 706 -0.58 -33.84 -39.30
C MET A 706 0.62 -34.46 -40.05
N PRO A 707 0.67 -34.37 -41.39
CA PRO A 707 1.91 -34.43 -42.16
C PRO A 707 2.44 -32.99 -42.41
N GLY A 708 3.75 -32.71 -42.37
CA GLY A 708 4.86 -33.59 -42.01
C GLY A 708 6.11 -33.32 -42.84
N THR A 709 6.95 -32.38 -42.40
CA THR A 709 8.29 -32.15 -42.98
C THR A 709 9.35 -32.03 -41.89
N GLY A 710 9.99 -33.15 -41.59
CA GLY A 710 11.31 -33.17 -40.95
C GLY A 710 12.44 -33.05 -42.01
N SER A 711 13.72 -33.10 -41.65
CA SER A 711 14.30 -33.19 -40.30
C SER A 711 15.83 -33.06 -40.31
N HIS A 712 16.35 -32.27 -39.37
CA HIS A 712 17.58 -32.54 -38.59
C HIS A 712 18.96 -32.65 -39.30
N PRO A 713 20.09 -32.63 -38.53
CA PRO A 713 21.41 -32.25 -39.08
C PRO A 713 22.33 -33.43 -39.43
N ARG A 714 23.49 -33.05 -39.99
CA ARG A 714 24.55 -33.89 -40.57
C ARG A 714 25.48 -34.52 -39.53
N ALA A 715 25.84 -35.79 -39.78
CA ALA A 715 27.03 -36.47 -39.26
C ALA A 715 27.94 -36.89 -40.46
N PRO A 716 29.23 -37.25 -40.26
CA PRO A 716 30.22 -37.23 -41.35
C PRO A 716 30.27 -38.50 -42.22
N GLY A 717 30.58 -38.31 -43.51
CA GLY A 717 30.78 -39.39 -44.49
C GLY A 717 31.35 -38.88 -45.81
N THR A 718 32.33 -39.63 -46.32
CA THR A 718 33.16 -39.45 -47.53
C THR A 718 32.44 -39.27 -48.89
N GLY A 719 33.03 -38.46 -49.79
CA GLY A 719 33.39 -38.93 -51.15
C GLY A 719 32.60 -38.49 -52.39
N SER A 720 33.25 -37.70 -53.26
CA SER A 720 33.14 -37.64 -54.74
C SER A 720 31.80 -37.26 -55.43
N GLY A 721 31.88 -36.76 -56.68
CA GLY A 721 30.74 -36.84 -57.64
C GLY A 721 30.21 -35.54 -58.27
N SER A 722 30.99 -34.95 -59.18
CA SER A 722 30.61 -34.25 -60.44
C SER A 722 29.13 -34.06 -60.88
N ASP A 723 28.90 -32.86 -61.47
CA ASP A 723 28.17 -32.58 -62.73
C ASP A 723 26.63 -32.36 -62.84
N MET A 724 26.31 -31.10 -63.20
CA MET A 724 25.54 -30.64 -64.39
C MET A 724 24.05 -30.98 -64.66
N ARG A 725 23.40 -29.94 -65.23
CA ARG A 725 22.29 -29.89 -66.22
C ARG A 725 20.81 -30.02 -65.80
N ALA A 726 20.07 -28.95 -66.15
CA ALA A 726 18.67 -28.99 -66.60
C ALA A 726 18.60 -29.38 -68.11
N PRO A 727 17.43 -29.55 -68.79
CA PRO A 727 16.52 -28.43 -69.13
C PRO A 727 15.01 -28.79 -69.34
N SER A 728 14.23 -27.84 -69.87
CA SER A 728 13.12 -28.04 -70.85
C SER A 728 11.77 -28.69 -70.41
N ASP A 729 10.59 -28.37 -70.99
CA ASP A 729 10.21 -27.26 -71.90
C ASP A 729 8.67 -27.00 -72.05
N LEU A 730 8.34 -25.88 -72.73
CA LEU A 730 7.15 -25.58 -73.59
C LEU A 730 5.68 -25.85 -73.14
N SER A 731 4.85 -24.78 -73.12
CA SER A 731 3.70 -24.55 -74.06
C SER A 731 2.92 -23.23 -73.78
N ARG A 732 2.03 -22.76 -74.71
CA ARG A 732 1.51 -21.36 -74.75
C ARG A 732 -0.03 -21.21 -75.11
N PRO A 733 -0.64 -20.07 -75.56
CA PRO A 733 -1.79 -19.41 -74.89
C PRO A 733 -3.08 -19.26 -75.77
N PRO A 734 -4.15 -18.51 -75.33
CA PRO A 734 -4.35 -17.06 -75.62
C PRO A 734 -5.00 -16.24 -74.45
N VAL A 735 -5.15 -14.90 -74.35
CA VAL A 735 -4.84 -13.66 -75.14
C VAL A 735 -6.03 -12.88 -75.80
N ARG A 736 -6.63 -11.91 -75.05
CA ARG A 736 -7.39 -10.64 -75.40
C ARG A 736 -8.55 -10.38 -74.40
N GLY A 737 -9.05 -9.19 -74.04
CA GLY A 737 -8.68 -7.77 -74.28
C GLY A 737 -9.68 -6.99 -75.18
N GLY A 738 -10.30 -5.84 -74.81
CA GLY A 738 -10.31 -5.04 -73.57
C GLY A 738 -11.03 -3.65 -73.72
N SER A 739 -10.91 -2.74 -72.73
CA SER A 739 -11.37 -1.30 -72.67
C SER A 739 -12.85 -0.95 -72.31
N GLY A 740 -13.10 0.25 -71.75
CA GLY A 740 -14.43 0.84 -71.42
C GLY A 740 -14.43 1.81 -70.21
N SER A 741 -15.30 2.84 -70.13
CA SER A 741 -15.25 3.89 -69.07
C SER A 741 -16.58 4.62 -68.75
N MET A 742 -16.86 4.86 -67.44
CA MET A 742 -17.80 5.87 -66.85
C MET A 742 -19.33 5.70 -67.15
N PRO A 743 -20.29 6.17 -66.30
CA PRO A 743 -20.38 7.52 -65.69
C PRO A 743 -20.79 7.59 -64.19
N ARG A 744 -21.58 8.61 -63.78
CA ARG A 744 -21.53 9.35 -62.49
C ARG A 744 -22.94 9.66 -61.90
N MET A 745 -22.97 10.02 -60.60
CA MET A 745 -23.90 10.96 -59.87
C MET A 745 -24.82 10.38 -58.76
N GLU A 746 -25.55 11.27 -58.07
CA GLU A 746 -25.75 11.25 -56.59
C GLU A 746 -27.23 11.66 -56.17
N PRO A 747 -27.56 12.37 -55.03
CA PRO A 747 -28.69 12.06 -54.12
C PRO A 747 -29.92 13.03 -54.31
N PRO A 748 -30.88 13.29 -53.38
CA PRO A 748 -31.22 12.74 -52.03
C PRO A 748 -32.65 12.09 -52.00
N PRO A 749 -33.77 12.48 -51.28
CA PRO A 749 -34.14 13.64 -50.42
C PRO A 749 -34.51 13.27 -48.95
N VAL A 750 -35.56 13.87 -48.35
CA VAL A 750 -36.00 13.82 -46.92
C VAL A 750 -37.54 13.82 -46.82
N ALA A 751 -38.16 13.33 -45.73
CA ALA A 751 -39.59 13.51 -45.39
C ALA A 751 -39.89 13.51 -43.86
N SER A 752 -41.10 13.91 -43.44
CA SER A 752 -41.44 14.30 -42.04
C SER A 752 -42.81 13.79 -41.52
N SER A 753 -43.18 14.19 -40.29
CA SER A 753 -44.34 13.74 -39.46
C SER A 753 -45.76 14.01 -40.02
N PRO A 754 -46.79 13.39 -39.39
CA PRO A 754 -48.04 14.10 -39.06
C PRO A 754 -48.60 13.80 -37.63
N GLU A 755 -49.70 14.49 -37.27
CA GLU A 755 -50.41 14.40 -35.97
C GLU A 755 -51.80 13.71 -36.05
N ALA A 756 -52.38 13.46 -34.86
CA ALA A 756 -53.81 13.39 -34.50
C ALA A 756 -54.71 12.25 -35.03
N ALA A 757 -55.47 11.60 -34.10
CA ALA A 757 -56.94 11.73 -33.99
C ALA A 757 -57.61 10.81 -32.93
N GLU A 758 -58.35 11.43 -31.99
CA GLU A 758 -59.74 11.11 -31.56
C GLU A 758 -60.19 9.81 -30.81
N ARG A 759 -61.05 10.05 -29.80
CA ARG A 759 -62.16 9.20 -29.22
C ARG A 759 -61.80 7.86 -28.54
N GLY A 760 -62.51 7.38 -27.50
CA GLY A 760 -63.54 8.02 -26.65
C GLY A 760 -64.36 7.02 -25.82
N THR A 761 -64.75 7.41 -24.59
CA THR A 761 -65.93 6.98 -23.79
C THR A 761 -66.22 5.48 -23.46
N GLU A 762 -66.28 5.19 -22.14
CA GLU A 762 -67.39 4.49 -21.43
C GLU A 762 -67.64 2.96 -21.57
N VAL A 763 -68.22 2.23 -20.58
CA VAL A 763 -68.34 2.38 -19.09
C VAL A 763 -68.88 1.07 -18.42
N VAL A 764 -68.67 0.87 -17.10
CA VAL A 764 -69.46 0.00 -16.15
C VAL A 764 -69.44 -1.54 -16.35
N SER A 765 -69.49 -2.42 -15.32
CA SER A 765 -69.14 -2.39 -13.87
C SER A 765 -69.25 -3.83 -13.27
N VAL A 766 -68.95 -4.04 -11.97
CA VAL A 766 -69.83 -4.68 -10.94
C VAL A 766 -69.09 -5.05 -9.63
N THR A 767 -69.54 -4.44 -8.52
CA THR A 767 -69.49 -4.78 -7.07
C THR A 767 -68.20 -5.12 -6.26
N ASP A 768 -68.12 -4.40 -5.11
CA ASP A 768 -67.52 -4.67 -3.78
C ASP A 768 -68.07 -5.99 -3.12
N PRO A 769 -67.67 -6.52 -1.92
CA PRO A 769 -67.18 -5.76 -0.75
C PRO A 769 -66.22 -6.37 0.31
N SER A 770 -65.81 -5.47 1.24
CA SER A 770 -65.48 -5.69 2.67
C SER A 770 -64.02 -5.91 3.12
N ARG A 771 -63.44 -4.90 3.82
CA ARG A 771 -62.47 -5.10 4.92
C ARG A 771 -62.41 -3.90 5.91
N PRO A 772 -62.47 -4.10 7.24
CA PRO A 772 -62.41 -3.02 8.25
C PRO A 772 -61.02 -2.96 8.96
N PRO A 773 -60.78 -2.07 9.96
CA PRO A 773 -60.43 -0.67 9.74
C PRO A 773 -59.11 -0.23 10.44
N MET A 774 -58.61 0.97 10.12
CA MET A 774 -57.42 1.57 10.76
C MET A 774 -57.76 2.47 11.97
N ALA A 775 -56.83 2.55 12.91
CA ALA A 775 -56.81 3.52 14.02
C ALA A 775 -56.09 4.83 13.60
N PRO A 776 -56.32 5.97 14.29
CA PRO A 776 -56.00 7.30 13.74
C PRO A 776 -54.54 7.76 13.91
N PRO A 777 -54.06 8.69 13.06
CA PRO A 777 -52.75 9.32 13.22
C PRO A 777 -52.71 10.34 14.37
N VAL A 778 -51.57 10.45 15.03
CA VAL A 778 -51.29 11.50 16.02
C VAL A 778 -50.91 12.80 15.30
N ALA A 779 -51.42 13.94 15.79
CA ALA A 779 -51.20 15.24 15.16
C ALA A 779 -49.76 15.77 15.32
N MET A 780 -49.21 16.34 14.25
CA MET A 780 -48.03 17.20 14.31
C MET A 780 -48.43 18.68 14.51
N PRO A 781 -47.60 19.50 15.18
CA PRO A 781 -47.88 20.93 15.35
C PRO A 781 -47.80 21.71 14.02
N PRO A 782 -48.49 22.86 13.91
CA PRO A 782 -48.52 23.65 12.68
C PRO A 782 -47.16 24.30 12.34
N ALA A 783 -46.89 24.44 11.04
CA ALA A 783 -45.69 25.11 10.54
C ALA A 783 -45.73 26.63 10.80
N ALA A 784 -44.55 27.21 11.04
CA ALA A 784 -44.37 28.67 11.17
C ALA A 784 -44.58 29.38 9.80
N PRO A 785 -45.04 30.64 9.79
CA PRO A 785 -45.25 31.40 8.55
C PRO A 785 -43.91 31.74 7.84
N PRO A 786 -43.93 31.90 6.51
CA PRO A 786 -42.73 32.19 5.73
C PRO A 786 -42.18 33.59 6.02
N VAL A 787 -40.89 33.68 6.34
CA VAL A 787 -40.16 34.96 6.44
C VAL A 787 -39.91 35.50 5.04
N ALA A 788 -40.26 36.77 4.81
CA ALA A 788 -40.12 37.40 3.50
C ALA A 788 -38.65 37.59 3.10
N ALA A 789 -38.31 37.28 1.85
CA ALA A 789 -36.96 37.45 1.32
C ALA A 789 -36.60 38.94 1.13
N PRO A 790 -35.38 39.37 1.51
CA PRO A 790 -34.90 40.73 1.23
C PRO A 790 -34.63 40.92 -0.27
N ARG A 791 -34.92 42.12 -0.79
CA ARG A 791 -34.63 42.48 -2.19
C ARG A 791 -33.11 42.63 -2.44
N PRO A 792 -32.59 42.27 -3.62
CA PRO A 792 -31.20 42.53 -3.96
C PRO A 792 -30.94 44.03 -4.15
N SER A 793 -29.91 44.55 -3.48
CA SER A 793 -29.37 45.89 -3.71
C SER A 793 -28.35 45.89 -4.87
N ARG A 794 -28.31 46.99 -5.63
CA ARG A 794 -27.30 47.19 -6.68
C ARG A 794 -25.90 47.38 -6.06
N PRO A 795 -24.84 46.77 -6.62
CA PRO A 795 -23.47 47.22 -6.39
C PRO A 795 -23.27 48.66 -6.89
N ALA A 796 -22.48 49.45 -6.17
CA ALA A 796 -22.03 50.76 -6.64
C ALA A 796 -20.86 50.62 -7.63
N ALA A 797 -20.68 51.61 -8.52
CA ALA A 797 -19.56 51.65 -9.45
C ALA A 797 -18.25 52.05 -8.74
N PRO A 798 -17.09 51.55 -9.20
CA PRO A 798 -15.79 51.95 -8.67
C PRO A 798 -15.41 53.39 -9.10
N PRO A 799 -14.63 54.13 -8.30
CA PRO A 799 -14.08 55.43 -8.70
C PRO A 799 -12.99 55.29 -9.78
N PRO A 800 -12.76 56.32 -10.61
CA PRO A 800 -11.75 56.29 -11.66
C PRO A 800 -10.32 56.36 -11.10
N VAL A 801 -9.37 55.71 -11.78
CA VAL A 801 -7.95 55.69 -11.42
C VAL A 801 -7.21 56.83 -12.13
N SER A 802 -6.53 57.68 -11.37
CA SER A 802 -5.60 58.69 -11.91
C SER A 802 -4.21 58.08 -12.19
N PRO A 803 -3.53 58.46 -13.28
CA PRO A 803 -2.25 57.84 -13.69
C PRO A 803 -1.04 58.34 -12.88
N LEU A 804 -0.01 57.50 -12.81
CA LEU A 804 1.31 57.82 -12.25
C LEU A 804 2.14 58.71 -13.22
N PRO A 805 2.84 59.74 -12.71
CA PRO A 805 3.87 60.44 -13.48
C PRO A 805 5.21 59.69 -13.49
N ALA A 806 6.00 59.89 -14.56
CA ALA A 806 7.35 59.34 -14.73
C ALA A 806 8.44 60.22 -14.06
N PRO A 807 9.68 59.73 -13.87
CA PRO A 807 10.63 60.33 -12.93
C PRO A 807 11.50 61.46 -13.51
N THR A 808 11.95 62.35 -12.63
CA THR A 808 13.04 63.33 -12.88
C THR A 808 14.09 63.24 -11.77
N ALA A 809 15.33 63.55 -12.10
CA ALA A 809 16.46 63.57 -11.17
C ALA A 809 17.09 64.98 -11.10
N VAL A 810 17.74 65.33 -9.98
CA VAL A 810 18.98 66.14 -9.85
C VAL A 810 19.27 66.51 -8.37
N ARG A 811 20.32 65.87 -7.82
CA ARG A 811 21.51 66.38 -7.06
C ARG A 811 21.41 67.49 -5.95
N PRO A 812 22.46 67.66 -5.09
CA PRO A 812 22.25 67.88 -3.63
C PRO A 812 22.98 69.06 -2.94
N ALA A 813 22.62 69.33 -1.67
CA ALA A 813 23.38 69.99 -0.59
C ALA A 813 22.58 69.90 0.75
N ALA A 814 23.09 70.10 1.99
CA ALA A 814 24.43 69.88 2.61
C ALA A 814 24.34 70.08 4.16
N SER A 815 25.21 69.39 4.94
CA SER A 815 25.58 69.67 6.37
C SER A 815 24.49 69.52 7.47
N ALA A 816 24.75 69.25 8.77
CA ALA A 816 26.01 69.09 9.56
C ALA A 816 25.85 68.13 10.78
N ASN A 817 26.98 67.75 11.42
CA ASN A 817 27.21 67.24 12.81
C ASN A 817 26.42 65.99 13.30
N VAL A 818 26.99 64.81 13.65
CA VAL A 818 28.19 64.40 14.45
C VAL A 818 28.03 64.68 15.97
N PRO A 819 28.34 63.74 16.92
CA PRO A 819 28.67 62.30 16.83
C PRO A 819 27.88 61.35 17.78
N THR A 820 27.96 60.04 17.54
CA THR A 820 28.20 59.03 18.62
C THR A 820 28.81 57.75 18.03
N ARG A 821 29.65 57.04 18.79
CA ARG A 821 30.29 55.79 18.37
C ARG A 821 29.55 54.57 18.90
N VAL A 822 29.31 53.58 18.05
CA VAL A 822 29.05 52.18 18.43
C VAL A 822 30.03 51.30 17.64
N GLY A 823 30.57 50.27 18.28
CA GLY A 823 31.61 49.39 17.70
C GLY A 823 31.07 48.32 16.75
N PRO A 824 31.96 47.58 16.05
CA PRO A 824 31.58 46.44 15.23
C PRO A 824 31.05 45.27 16.09
N PRO A 825 30.24 44.36 15.51
CA PRO A 825 29.75 43.17 16.20
C PRO A 825 30.88 42.18 16.55
N PRO A 826 30.70 41.32 17.58
CA PRO A 826 31.71 40.36 18.00
C PRO A 826 31.92 39.21 16.99
N PRO A 827 33.12 38.61 16.93
CA PRO A 827 33.40 37.46 16.08
C PRO A 827 32.74 36.17 16.58
N ALA A 828 32.51 35.23 15.66
CA ALA A 828 31.93 33.92 15.95
C ALA A 828 32.88 33.01 16.76
N PRO A 829 32.36 32.10 17.60
CA PRO A 829 33.18 31.17 18.39
C PRO A 829 33.93 30.15 17.52
N ALA A 830 35.16 29.84 17.92
CA ALA A 830 36.03 28.91 17.19
C ALA A 830 35.66 27.43 17.44
N ARG A 831 35.98 26.57 16.45
CA ARG A 831 35.89 25.11 16.61
C ARG A 831 37.02 24.61 17.54
N PRO A 832 36.77 23.63 18.43
CA PRO A 832 37.84 22.95 19.15
C PRO A 832 38.67 22.10 18.19
N SER A 833 40.00 22.17 18.33
CA SER A 833 40.95 21.35 17.57
C SER A 833 41.22 20.04 18.33
N VAL A 834 40.97 18.91 17.68
CA VAL A 834 41.29 17.58 18.22
C VAL A 834 42.78 17.29 17.99
N ALA A 835 43.49 16.90 19.04
CA ALA A 835 44.89 16.49 18.96
C ALA A 835 45.04 15.09 18.36
N VAL A 836 45.98 14.92 17.43
CA VAL A 836 46.31 13.61 16.84
C VAL A 836 47.37 12.92 17.72
N PRO A 837 47.14 11.69 18.22
CA PRO A 837 48.18 10.92 18.89
C PRO A 837 49.20 10.39 17.87
N SER A 838 50.48 10.57 18.16
CA SER A 838 51.57 10.02 17.32
C SER A 838 51.71 8.52 17.52
N VAL A 839 51.78 7.76 16.43
CA VAL A 839 52.02 6.30 16.46
C VAL A 839 53.52 6.04 16.34
N ALA A 840 54.10 5.38 17.34
CA ALA A 840 55.50 4.92 17.29
C ALA A 840 55.63 3.64 16.44
N PRO A 841 56.76 3.39 15.75
CA PRO A 841 56.93 2.21 14.90
C PRO A 841 57.07 0.90 15.69
N LEU A 842 56.63 -0.20 15.08
CA LEU A 842 56.92 -1.56 15.54
C LEU A 842 58.42 -1.87 15.38
N THR A 843 59.03 -2.43 16.42
CA THR A 843 60.30 -3.18 16.35
C THR A 843 60.08 -4.59 16.89
N ALA A 844 60.71 -5.59 16.27
CA ALA A 844 60.39 -7.00 16.48
C ALA A 844 61.16 -7.66 17.65
N ALA A 845 60.48 -8.57 18.33
CA ALA A 845 61.01 -9.75 19.02
C ALA A 845 59.87 -10.78 19.16
#